data_AF-A0ABD3V1F4-F1
#
_entry.id   AF-A0ABD3V1F4-F1
#
_cell.length_a   1.000
_cell.length_b   1.000
_cell.length_c   1.000
_cell.angle_alpha   90.00
_cell.angle_beta   90.00
_cell.angle_gamma   90.00
#
_symmetry.space_group_name_H-M   'P 1'
#
loop_
_entity.id
_entity.type
_entity.pdbx_description
1 polymer ?
#
loop_
_entity_poly.entity_id
_entity_poly.type
_entity_poly.pdbx_seq_one_letter_code
_entity_poly.pdbx_strand_id
1 'polypeptide(L)'
;MYELQTELRRNTARMEIMSESVHYKPRTCDTRINDFDLLVKKIEAAQVVSSVLDNVSAENYFSYPDDPVPHAEASMKDDDEKSFYNLEEKEEQKKEKENKKWLNKTRIKNSATTYSTCTGSYRAWSTNVDLGPPGADTPIPKEDENIMIYYEILQYTLYETGCPETIDRTSQPRSVSKHATSITILSSPVECMAVLMEGGRCCPGDMLLVLSASWLSKKKSETKQGLYSLYVHKAIAFAEAGRTYIETYNPPRRTTYFVNFFTTACTNGARNDGEAIEALLDCPTSSSLKLIGLVDDKVWTRCVMAKVGMAFPETLAFVYNSDLMYPNQTVPDIRVVLIDKQRTDLNLIVYTQVSDFLAMCSDKDIPKIVVKPSGVMWHGSKGVTFHYTDDKDEILSVVLELMTFIHKGDAVLVEAFQETVKPEPTSKLPKWACNNNNAVRLRTTVCRAHDDTPKTSNINCGVALLNEPVNGSNTVCQSLKTTLIAFGITDETEIANFQQEVSEKSAAVLDGIMSYENDLSITERGGLYAQTDVIGIDLVITTRNGVLTPVGIEVNSHDCTFNCQVYENIYPQEKGLSVRPWIETMITRSQKFLLVGKTILVIGAGNYGKDSIWGAALDMGVKVVLVESDPHHFAIEEVAEFIHYDFMDHTQDDKHAIKIYKLLKQNKMKVDGCVTFWEDCVPLTAIMCQLLNLTGPSVFGAMNAKHKNATLSVLRKRISDIPHFLNTCLNTSLFTFIGGKTDIENATNITQFPFVLNVSNADGDVLEQNSEELDEKNIKLQSAFQNEEDYFGTGIGHGDTVMDMEYIGGTDHNVDVVIYERKLVAAFVSDKGPTRGKTFIETSACMPSFLPNDKQRQLITAVYQCCTKIGMENGVFNVEMKMNSRGPRLVKINGRMGGFYLRDWIKKLYGVDLVMLAFLVSCGIRPYCPGLIPKGQFMGVMCIPSLHSHMLSDPGTLSRRQELESKGIIHFNTFNEHAYINRDGCEEPFANVAVLEKDIPSAKRKLLEFAKEFNITGPIYNVTDFLAEFQNV
;
A
#
# COMPACT_ATOMS: atom_id res chain seq x y z
N MET A 1 25.76 41.39 9.41
CA MET A 1 24.77 40.27 9.34
C MET A 1 25.47 38.92 9.27
N TYR A 2 26.26 38.61 8.23
CA TYR A 2 26.95 37.31 8.12
C TYR A 2 27.97 37.05 9.26
N GLU A 3 28.73 38.08 9.66
CA GLU A 3 29.67 37.97 10.81
C GLU A 3 28.93 37.81 12.15
N LEU A 4 27.81 38.53 12.34
CA LEU A 4 26.93 38.43 13.52
C LEU A 4 26.31 37.02 13.70
N GLN A 5 26.08 36.28 12.61
CA GLN A 5 25.64 34.87 12.68
C GLN A 5 26.79 33.89 12.97
N THR A 6 28.04 34.29 12.73
CA THR A 6 29.23 33.47 12.98
C THR A 6 29.65 33.53 14.45
N GLU A 7 29.47 34.69 15.09
CA GLU A 7 29.80 34.91 16.50
C GLU A 7 28.78 34.25 17.46
N LEU A 8 27.49 34.26 17.09
CA LEU A 8 26.42 33.55 17.80
C LEU A 8 26.55 32.02 17.81
N ARG A 9 27.31 31.42 16.88
CA ARG A 9 27.60 29.97 16.85
C ARG A 9 28.85 29.57 17.64
N ARG A 10 29.70 30.52 18.06
CA ARG A 10 30.90 30.23 18.86
C ARG A 10 30.67 30.29 20.38
N ASN A 11 29.65 31.01 20.84
CA ASN A 11 29.36 31.17 22.27
C ASN A 11 28.40 30.11 22.87
N THR A 12 27.95 29.12 22.10
CA THR A 12 27.03 28.05 22.58
C THR A 12 27.75 26.74 22.92
N ALA A 13 29.06 26.79 23.20
CA ALA A 13 29.91 25.61 23.40
C ALA A 13 30.88 25.74 24.60
N ARG A 14 30.44 26.37 25.70
CA ARG A 14 30.99 26.29 27.07
C ARG A 14 30.13 27.16 28.01
N MET A 15 29.95 26.73 29.26
CA MET A 15 28.93 27.14 30.25
C MET A 15 27.60 26.38 30.07
N GLU A 16 27.00 25.74 31.08
CA GLU A 16 27.18 25.84 32.54
C GLU A 16 27.30 24.48 33.26
N ILE A 17 28.15 24.43 34.29
CA ILE A 17 28.01 23.55 35.45
C ILE A 17 27.65 24.46 36.63
N MET A 18 26.52 24.16 37.30
CA MET A 18 26.11 24.57 38.66
C MET A 18 26.42 26.00 39.16
N SER A 19 25.40 26.74 39.62
CA SER A 19 25.04 26.79 41.07
C SER A 19 23.94 27.82 41.40
N GLU A 20 23.10 27.47 42.38
CA GLU A 20 22.38 28.36 43.33
C GLU A 20 21.35 29.41 42.79
N SER A 21 20.23 29.73 43.46
CA SER A 21 19.59 29.20 44.69
C SER A 21 18.18 29.80 44.89
N VAL A 22 17.17 29.02 45.31
CA VAL A 22 16.03 29.46 46.16
C VAL A 22 15.62 28.30 47.09
N HIS A 23 15.18 28.64 48.31
CA HIS A 23 15.05 27.71 49.45
C HIS A 23 13.88 26.70 49.40
N TYR A 24 14.12 25.50 49.95
CA TYR A 24 13.26 24.90 50.98
C TYR A 24 14.08 23.98 51.91
N LYS A 25 13.72 23.89 53.19
CA LYS A 25 14.44 23.12 54.26
C LYS A 25 13.45 22.18 55.00
N PRO A 26 13.88 21.22 55.86
CA PRO A 26 13.65 19.81 55.53
C PRO A 26 13.04 18.94 56.66
N ARG A 27 12.75 17.66 56.32
CA ARG A 27 12.67 16.48 57.21
C ARG A 27 13.16 15.25 56.40
N THR A 28 14.34 14.65 56.64
CA THR A 28 14.64 13.54 57.60
C THR A 28 13.72 12.33 57.45
N CYS A 29 14.12 11.08 57.15
CA CYS A 29 15.42 10.42 56.84
C CYS A 29 15.13 9.21 55.86
N ASP A 30 15.94 8.18 55.54
CA ASP A 30 17.15 7.58 56.17
C ASP A 30 18.01 6.71 55.19
N THR A 31 18.96 5.94 55.76
CA THR A 31 19.99 5.03 55.22
C THR A 31 19.52 3.83 54.35
N ARG A 32 20.33 3.07 53.56
CA ARG A 32 21.79 2.75 53.40
C ARG A 32 22.08 2.52 51.89
N ILE A 33 23.22 2.79 51.22
CA ILE A 33 24.70 2.69 51.44
C ILE A 33 25.34 1.33 51.05
N ASN A 34 26.46 1.45 50.29
CA ASN A 34 27.44 0.45 49.78
C ASN A 34 27.09 -0.36 48.51
N ASP A 35 28.01 -0.62 47.56
CA ASP A 35 29.49 -0.43 47.54
C ASP A 35 30.01 0.41 46.34
N PHE A 36 31.07 1.20 46.57
CA PHE A 36 31.77 1.97 45.52
C PHE A 36 33.28 2.07 45.82
N ASP A 37 33.97 0.94 46.00
CA ASP A 37 35.33 0.93 46.58
C ASP A 37 36.33 -0.06 45.91
N LEU A 38 36.23 -0.24 44.58
CA LEU A 38 37.18 -1.11 43.84
C LEU A 38 37.59 -0.61 42.43
N LEU A 39 37.54 0.70 42.14
CA LEU A 39 38.06 1.22 40.85
C LEU A 39 38.86 2.53 40.94
N VAL A 40 39.26 2.98 42.13
CA VAL A 40 40.07 4.21 42.33
C VAL A 40 41.58 3.90 42.46
N LYS A 41 42.02 2.64 42.24
CA LYS A 41 43.37 2.18 42.63
C LYS A 41 44.40 1.98 41.51
N LYS A 42 44.16 2.46 40.28
CA LYS A 42 45.16 2.45 39.18
C LYS A 42 45.07 3.64 38.20
N ILE A 43 44.96 4.87 38.71
CA ILE A 43 45.35 6.08 37.95
C ILE A 43 46.20 6.96 38.86
N GLU A 44 47.53 6.84 38.74
CA GLU A 44 48.48 7.92 39.06
C GLU A 44 49.93 7.52 38.65
N ALA A 45 50.39 8.04 37.52
CA ALA A 45 51.80 8.23 37.19
C ALA A 45 51.92 9.23 36.03
N ALA A 46 52.33 10.45 36.34
CA ALA A 46 52.64 11.55 35.42
C ALA A 46 54.00 11.31 34.71
N GLN A 47 54.55 12.06 33.72
CA GLN A 47 54.27 13.39 33.11
C GLN A 47 55.25 13.60 31.90
N VAL A 48 55.04 14.66 31.08
CA VAL A 48 56.10 15.53 30.43
C VAL A 48 56.88 15.10 29.14
N VAL A 49 56.56 15.82 28.04
CA VAL A 49 57.45 16.56 27.06
C VAL A 49 58.20 15.89 25.86
N SER A 50 57.72 16.28 24.65
CA SER A 50 58.38 16.72 23.38
C SER A 50 59.39 15.89 22.53
N SER A 51 58.99 15.67 21.25
CA SER A 51 59.62 16.11 19.97
C SER A 51 61.06 15.72 19.53
N VAL A 52 61.29 15.81 18.20
CA VAL A 52 62.61 15.82 17.48
C VAL A 52 63.29 14.44 17.37
N LEU A 53 63.91 13.98 16.26
CA LEU A 53 63.79 14.19 14.79
C LEU A 53 64.74 13.15 14.10
N ASP A 54 64.77 13.13 12.76
CA ASP A 54 65.94 12.82 11.90
C ASP A 54 66.45 11.37 11.67
N ASN A 55 66.09 10.87 10.47
CA ASN A 55 66.98 10.68 9.28
C ASN A 55 67.81 9.40 9.03
N VAL A 56 68.22 9.33 7.74
CA VAL A 56 69.23 8.47 7.06
C VAL A 56 68.63 7.15 6.52
N SER A 57 68.11 7.10 5.28
CA SER A 57 68.81 6.92 3.97
C SER A 57 69.34 5.47 3.74
N ALA A 58 69.51 4.91 2.54
CA ALA A 58 69.04 5.21 1.17
C ALA A 58 69.31 3.97 0.26
N GLU A 59 68.68 3.95 -0.93
CA GLU A 59 69.24 3.44 -2.21
C GLU A 59 69.62 1.94 -2.45
N ASN A 60 69.04 1.43 -3.56
CA ASN A 60 69.72 0.77 -4.71
C ASN A 60 70.01 -0.76 -4.80
N TYR A 61 69.24 -1.39 -5.72
CA TYR A 61 69.66 -2.17 -6.92
C TYR A 61 70.25 -3.61 -6.90
N PHE A 62 69.82 -4.37 -7.93
CA PHE A 62 70.41 -5.57 -8.61
C PHE A 62 70.66 -6.84 -7.76
N SER A 63 70.25 -8.07 -8.13
CA SER A 63 70.50 -8.77 -9.41
C SER A 63 69.86 -10.20 -9.43
N TYR A 64 69.68 -10.78 -10.63
CA TYR A 64 69.45 -12.23 -10.89
C TYR A 64 70.78 -13.02 -10.82
N PRO A 65 70.81 -14.37 -10.62
CA PRO A 65 70.82 -15.30 -11.79
C PRO A 65 70.25 -16.74 -11.61
N ASP A 66 69.78 -17.29 -12.75
CA ASP A 66 69.95 -18.64 -13.35
C ASP A 66 69.62 -20.00 -12.65
N ASP A 67 69.05 -20.90 -13.48
CA ASP A 67 68.76 -22.35 -13.25
C ASP A 67 70.04 -23.23 -13.19
N PRO A 68 69.94 -24.52 -12.75
CA PRO A 68 69.76 -25.60 -13.75
C PRO A 68 68.90 -26.84 -13.36
N VAL A 69 68.25 -27.38 -14.40
CA VAL A 69 67.76 -28.76 -14.70
C VAL A 69 68.73 -29.91 -14.23
N PRO A 70 68.40 -31.25 -14.13
CA PRO A 70 67.50 -32.01 -15.05
C PRO A 70 66.81 -33.36 -14.62
N HIS A 71 66.00 -33.91 -15.55
CA HIS A 71 65.56 -35.33 -15.77
C HIS A 71 64.53 -35.98 -14.78
N ALA A 72 63.66 -36.94 -15.18
CA ALA A 72 63.59 -37.75 -16.41
C ALA A 72 62.15 -38.10 -16.92
N GLU A 73 62.06 -38.25 -18.24
CA GLU A 73 61.21 -39.08 -19.12
C GLU A 73 60.02 -39.92 -18.58
N ALA A 74 58.87 -39.79 -19.25
CA ALA A 74 58.20 -40.91 -19.95
C ALA A 74 57.29 -40.38 -21.08
N SER A 75 57.34 -41.01 -22.26
CA SER A 75 56.60 -40.60 -23.46
C SER A 75 55.34 -41.42 -23.71
N MET A 76 54.29 -40.80 -24.26
CA MET A 76 53.61 -41.29 -25.47
C MET A 76 52.75 -40.16 -26.08
N LYS A 77 52.65 -40.14 -27.42
CA LYS A 77 51.82 -39.20 -28.17
C LYS A 77 50.47 -39.82 -28.49
N ASP A 78 49.44 -39.00 -28.46
CA ASP A 78 48.32 -39.03 -29.40
C ASP A 78 47.86 -37.57 -29.60
N ASP A 79 48.32 -36.95 -30.69
CA ASP A 79 47.90 -35.62 -31.14
C ASP A 79 46.92 -35.82 -32.30
N ASP A 80 45.63 -35.50 -32.12
CA ASP A 80 44.76 -35.04 -33.24
C ASP A 80 43.41 -34.39 -32.79
N GLU A 81 42.99 -34.46 -31.52
CA GLU A 81 41.72 -33.83 -31.07
C GLU A 81 41.82 -32.38 -30.54
N LYS A 82 43.02 -31.82 -30.33
CA LYS A 82 43.19 -30.51 -29.67
C LYS A 82 43.16 -29.28 -30.59
N SER A 83 42.99 -29.46 -31.90
CA SER A 83 42.97 -28.36 -32.88
C SER A 83 41.59 -27.71 -33.05
N PHE A 84 40.50 -28.44 -32.85
CA PHE A 84 39.13 -27.92 -33.01
C PHE A 84 38.68 -27.06 -31.82
N TYR A 85 38.82 -27.55 -30.59
CA TYR A 85 38.41 -26.81 -29.38
C TYR A 85 39.13 -25.45 -29.22
N ASN A 86 40.36 -25.32 -29.72
CA ASN A 86 41.16 -24.10 -29.62
C ASN A 86 40.80 -23.05 -30.69
N LEU A 87 39.92 -23.38 -31.66
CA LEU A 87 39.38 -22.45 -32.64
C LEU A 87 38.05 -21.86 -32.18
N GLU A 88 37.14 -22.67 -31.63
CA GLU A 88 35.87 -22.17 -31.07
C GLU A 88 36.11 -21.22 -29.89
N GLU A 89 36.98 -21.58 -28.94
CA GLU A 89 37.29 -20.74 -27.78
C GLU A 89 37.99 -19.42 -28.19
N LYS A 90 38.77 -19.43 -29.28
CA LYS A 90 39.36 -18.20 -29.86
C LYS A 90 38.38 -17.38 -30.67
N GLU A 91 37.41 -18.02 -31.35
CA GLU A 91 36.30 -17.30 -31.98
C GLU A 91 35.38 -16.68 -30.95
N GLU A 92 35.07 -17.35 -29.84
CA GLU A 92 34.30 -16.78 -28.74
C GLU A 92 35.06 -15.60 -28.11
N GLN A 93 36.34 -15.75 -27.74
CA GLN A 93 37.13 -14.63 -27.21
C GLN A 93 37.31 -13.47 -28.21
N LYS A 94 37.30 -13.76 -29.52
CA LYS A 94 37.34 -12.74 -30.56
C LYS A 94 35.98 -12.05 -30.70
N LYS A 95 34.87 -12.79 -30.74
CA LYS A 95 33.49 -12.28 -30.70
C LYS A 95 33.23 -11.48 -29.44
N GLU A 96 33.77 -11.88 -28.29
CA GLU A 96 33.66 -11.18 -27.01
C GLU A 96 34.47 -9.87 -27.00
N LYS A 97 35.67 -9.87 -27.60
CA LYS A 97 36.46 -8.64 -27.82
C LYS A 97 35.80 -7.70 -28.83
N GLU A 98 35.21 -8.22 -29.91
CA GLU A 98 34.50 -7.44 -30.92
C GLU A 98 33.19 -6.87 -30.34
N ASN A 99 32.44 -7.66 -29.54
CA ASN A 99 31.34 -7.20 -28.68
C ASN A 99 31.80 -6.03 -27.81
N LYS A 100 32.84 -6.21 -26.97
CA LYS A 100 33.38 -5.14 -26.11
C LYS A 100 33.80 -3.89 -26.91
N LYS A 101 34.21 -4.04 -28.18
CA LYS A 101 34.59 -2.93 -29.05
C LYS A 101 33.38 -2.21 -29.67
N TRP A 102 32.34 -2.94 -30.05
CA TRP A 102 31.06 -2.42 -30.56
C TRP A 102 30.24 -1.74 -29.45
N LEU A 103 30.18 -2.37 -28.27
CA LEU A 103 29.57 -1.81 -27.07
C LEU A 103 30.25 -0.47 -26.69
N ASN A 104 31.58 -0.42 -26.67
CA ASN A 104 32.30 0.84 -26.42
C ASN A 104 32.05 1.92 -27.51
N LYS A 105 31.77 1.53 -28.76
CA LYS A 105 31.40 2.46 -29.85
C LYS A 105 30.01 3.07 -29.65
N THR A 106 29.09 2.38 -28.99
CA THR A 106 27.69 2.78 -28.76
C THR A 106 27.48 3.51 -27.42
N ARG A 107 28.53 4.16 -26.88
CA ARG A 107 28.53 4.88 -25.57
C ARG A 107 28.19 4.01 -24.35
N ILE A 108 28.51 2.71 -24.37
CA ILE A 108 28.19 1.83 -23.24
C ILE A 108 29.19 2.00 -22.10
N LYS A 109 28.69 2.45 -20.95
CA LYS A 109 29.36 2.40 -19.64
C LYS A 109 28.72 1.31 -18.78
N ASN A 110 29.53 0.56 -18.04
CA ASN A 110 29.06 -0.41 -17.06
C ASN A 110 28.30 0.32 -15.94
N SER A 111 27.08 -0.14 -15.63
CA SER A 111 26.11 0.52 -14.74
C SER A 111 26.71 1.00 -13.40
N ALA A 112 27.47 0.16 -12.71
CA ALA A 112 28.15 0.52 -11.45
C ALA A 112 29.11 1.73 -11.57
N THR A 113 29.72 1.95 -12.75
CA THR A 113 30.59 3.10 -13.05
C THR A 113 29.86 4.27 -13.72
N THR A 114 28.63 4.08 -14.18
CA THR A 114 27.83 5.17 -14.79
C THR A 114 27.33 6.14 -13.72
N TYR A 115 27.06 5.65 -12.52
CA TYR A 115 26.70 6.47 -11.34
C TYR A 115 27.91 7.03 -10.57
N SER A 116 29.16 6.74 -10.98
CA SER A 116 30.36 7.09 -10.21
C SER A 116 30.79 8.57 -10.31
N THR A 117 29.90 9.48 -10.70
CA THR A 117 30.19 10.93 -10.74
C THR A 117 30.33 11.57 -9.36
N CYS A 118 30.10 10.81 -8.27
CA CYS A 118 30.46 11.20 -6.90
C CYS A 118 31.97 11.44 -6.67
N THR A 119 32.82 11.24 -7.68
CA THR A 119 34.20 11.76 -7.72
C THR A 119 34.21 13.29 -7.87
N GLY A 120 33.78 14.02 -6.84
CA GLY A 120 33.84 15.49 -6.80
C GLY A 120 32.82 16.19 -5.90
N SER A 121 31.80 15.51 -5.38
CA SER A 121 30.83 16.13 -4.46
C SER A 121 31.41 16.27 -3.04
N TYR A 122 30.94 17.28 -2.31
CA TYR A 122 31.34 17.53 -0.92
C TYR A 122 30.80 16.40 -0.02
N ARG A 123 31.66 15.47 0.37
CA ARG A 123 31.32 14.36 1.27
C ARG A 123 31.17 14.87 2.70
N ALA A 124 29.95 14.80 3.23
CA ALA A 124 29.62 15.24 4.60
C ALA A 124 29.19 14.10 5.55
N TRP A 125 29.07 12.86 5.04
CA TRP A 125 28.57 11.69 5.76
C TRP A 125 29.67 10.70 6.14
N SER A 126 29.36 9.82 7.11
CA SER A 126 30.24 8.76 7.58
C SER A 126 30.39 7.63 6.57
N THR A 127 31.62 7.17 6.38
CA THR A 127 31.95 5.89 5.71
C THR A 127 32.26 4.76 6.70
N ASN A 128 32.30 5.06 8.00
CA ASN A 128 32.53 4.07 9.06
C ASN A 128 31.18 3.44 9.46
N VAL A 129 30.71 2.50 8.63
CA VAL A 129 29.45 1.78 8.78
C VAL A 129 29.63 0.29 8.43
N ASP A 130 28.87 -0.59 9.08
CA ASP A 130 28.95 -2.04 8.83
C ASP A 130 28.03 -2.48 7.68
N LEU A 131 28.58 -2.48 6.46
CA LEU A 131 27.94 -3.07 5.27
C LEU A 131 28.33 -4.55 5.03
N GLY A 132 29.14 -5.16 5.90
CA GLY A 132 29.57 -6.55 5.70
C GLY A 132 28.40 -7.54 5.74
N PRO A 133 28.60 -8.80 5.31
CA PRO A 133 27.60 -9.84 5.52
C PRO A 133 27.27 -10.01 7.02
N PRO A 134 26.12 -10.60 7.36
CA PRO A 134 25.79 -10.88 8.75
C PRO A 134 26.77 -11.89 9.38
N GLY A 135 27.30 -11.56 10.56
CA GLY A 135 28.25 -12.39 11.31
C GLY A 135 29.71 -12.00 11.06
N ALA A 136 30.50 -11.93 12.14
CA ALA A 136 31.85 -11.33 12.13
C ALA A 136 32.89 -12.06 11.27
N ASP A 137 32.68 -13.35 10.97
CA ASP A 137 33.62 -14.22 10.27
C ASP A 137 33.16 -14.61 8.85
N THR A 138 32.06 -14.02 8.35
CA THR A 138 31.50 -14.36 7.03
C THR A 138 32.32 -13.69 5.91
N PRO A 139 32.93 -14.45 4.98
CA PRO A 139 33.68 -13.86 3.86
C PRO A 139 32.80 -12.95 3.00
N ILE A 140 33.31 -11.78 2.63
CA ILE A 140 32.61 -10.85 1.73
C ILE A 140 32.55 -11.48 0.33
N PRO A 141 31.35 -11.71 -0.25
CA PRO A 141 31.22 -12.21 -1.62
C PRO A 141 31.79 -11.24 -2.64
N LYS A 142 32.20 -11.74 -3.81
CA LYS A 142 32.74 -10.90 -4.89
C LYS A 142 31.73 -9.86 -5.36
N GLU A 143 30.46 -10.23 -5.36
CA GLU A 143 29.34 -9.39 -5.76
C GLU A 143 29.24 -8.13 -4.87
N ASP A 144 29.69 -8.21 -3.62
CA ASP A 144 29.62 -7.11 -2.64
C ASP A 144 30.76 -6.09 -2.77
N GLU A 145 31.68 -6.27 -3.73
CA GLU A 145 32.76 -5.32 -4.07
C GLU A 145 32.23 -3.88 -4.29
N ASN A 146 31.00 -3.74 -4.82
CA ASN A 146 30.36 -2.45 -5.09
C ASN A 146 29.39 -1.96 -3.99
N ILE A 147 29.24 -2.66 -2.86
CA ILE A 147 28.20 -2.34 -1.86
C ILE A 147 28.38 -0.94 -1.24
N MET A 148 29.63 -0.50 -1.06
CA MET A 148 29.96 0.85 -0.62
C MET A 148 29.50 1.92 -1.63
N ILE A 149 29.53 1.64 -2.93
CA ILE A 149 29.07 2.57 -3.98
C ILE A 149 27.56 2.76 -3.87
N TYR A 150 26.80 1.68 -3.69
CA TYR A 150 25.35 1.78 -3.47
C TYR A 150 25.01 2.57 -2.20
N TYR A 151 25.76 2.38 -1.11
CA TYR A 151 25.59 3.18 0.10
C TYR A 151 25.94 4.66 -0.08
N GLU A 152 27.03 4.98 -0.79
CA GLU A 152 27.39 6.37 -1.13
C GLU A 152 26.32 7.06 -1.99
N ILE A 153 25.74 6.33 -2.96
CA ILE A 153 24.63 6.83 -3.78
C ILE A 153 23.36 7.05 -2.93
N LEU A 154 23.06 6.17 -1.97
CA LEU A 154 21.98 6.40 -1.02
C LEU A 154 22.21 7.69 -0.22
N GLN A 155 23.40 7.87 0.37
CA GLN A 155 23.69 9.08 1.18
C GLN A 155 23.63 10.36 0.34
N TYR A 156 24.15 10.33 -0.89
CA TYR A 156 24.04 11.45 -1.81
C TYR A 156 22.58 11.78 -2.14
N THR A 157 21.75 10.75 -2.38
CA THR A 157 20.33 10.93 -2.72
C THR A 157 19.52 11.43 -1.51
N LEU A 158 19.83 10.97 -0.29
CA LEU A 158 19.25 11.52 0.94
C LEU A 158 19.63 13.00 1.10
N TYR A 159 20.91 13.34 0.95
CA TYR A 159 21.41 14.72 1.03
C TYR A 159 20.72 15.67 0.02
N GLU A 160 20.71 15.32 -1.27
CA GLU A 160 20.09 16.14 -2.32
C GLU A 160 18.57 16.28 -2.14
N THR A 161 17.91 15.30 -1.51
CA THR A 161 16.46 15.36 -1.22
C THR A 161 16.14 15.95 0.16
N GLY A 162 17.11 16.56 0.85
CA GLY A 162 16.94 17.20 2.15
C GLY A 162 16.65 16.21 3.31
N CYS A 163 16.87 14.92 3.07
CA CYS A 163 16.70 13.86 4.06
C CYS A 163 17.99 13.69 4.89
N PRO A 164 17.88 13.26 6.15
CA PRO A 164 19.04 13.05 7.00
C PRO A 164 19.84 11.80 6.58
N GLU A 165 21.14 11.81 6.90
CA GLU A 165 22.05 10.67 6.78
C GLU A 165 21.50 9.40 7.46
N THR A 166 21.80 8.25 6.87
CA THR A 166 21.50 6.93 7.44
C THR A 166 22.24 6.72 8.77
N ILE A 167 21.53 6.24 9.79
CA ILE A 167 22.14 5.93 11.10
C ILE A 167 22.45 4.44 11.18
N ASP A 168 23.71 4.09 11.43
CA ASP A 168 24.11 2.72 11.71
C ASP A 168 23.66 2.28 13.12
N ARG A 169 22.98 1.13 13.21
CA ARG A 169 22.53 0.45 14.44
C ARG A 169 22.96 -1.02 14.52
N THR A 170 23.84 -1.47 13.61
CA THR A 170 24.28 -2.87 13.49
C THR A 170 24.89 -3.45 14.77
N SER A 171 25.48 -2.60 15.62
CA SER A 171 26.05 -2.94 16.93
C SER A 171 25.05 -3.53 17.95
N GLN A 172 23.74 -3.33 17.75
CA GLN A 172 22.69 -3.92 18.59
C GLN A 172 21.60 -4.56 17.71
N PRO A 173 21.71 -5.87 17.41
CA PRO A 173 20.73 -6.58 16.60
C PRO A 173 19.31 -6.45 17.14
N ARG A 174 18.38 -6.06 16.28
CA ARG A 174 16.98 -5.84 16.65
C ARG A 174 16.22 -7.17 16.72
N SER A 175 15.54 -7.38 17.84
CA SER A 175 14.46 -8.37 17.95
C SER A 175 13.15 -7.74 17.48
N VAL A 176 12.59 -8.25 16.39
CA VAL A 176 11.30 -7.83 15.82
C VAL A 176 10.30 -8.99 15.95
N SER A 177 9.00 -8.69 16.05
CA SER A 177 7.97 -9.73 16.06
C SER A 177 8.08 -10.63 14.82
N LYS A 178 8.01 -11.95 15.01
CA LYS A 178 7.93 -12.94 13.93
C LYS A 178 6.67 -12.81 13.05
N HIS A 179 5.75 -11.92 13.44
CA HIS A 179 4.51 -11.60 12.74
C HIS A 179 4.49 -10.14 12.22
N ALA A 180 5.63 -9.47 12.16
CA ALA A 180 5.74 -8.14 11.54
C ALA A 180 5.80 -8.22 10.01
N THR A 181 5.16 -7.26 9.35
CA THR A 181 5.36 -6.97 7.92
C THR A 181 6.84 -6.76 7.64
N SER A 182 7.35 -7.28 6.53
CA SER A 182 8.75 -7.12 6.12
C SER A 182 8.81 -7.10 4.59
N ILE A 183 8.55 -5.94 4.00
CA ILE A 183 8.62 -5.72 2.55
C ILE A 183 10.09 -5.56 2.19
N THR A 184 10.61 -6.49 1.38
CA THR A 184 12.04 -6.63 1.12
C THR A 184 12.34 -6.30 -0.34
N ILE A 185 13.19 -5.29 -0.58
CA ILE A 185 13.61 -4.84 -1.91
C ILE A 185 15.12 -5.09 -2.04
N LEU A 186 15.51 -6.04 -2.89
CA LEU A 186 16.91 -6.33 -3.23
C LEU A 186 17.29 -5.50 -4.47
N SER A 187 18.06 -4.42 -4.30
CA SER A 187 18.20 -3.37 -5.33
C SER A 187 19.33 -2.37 -5.03
N SER A 188 19.72 -1.60 -6.06
CA SER A 188 20.42 -0.33 -5.89
C SER A 188 19.41 0.75 -5.51
N PRO A 189 19.71 1.68 -4.58
CA PRO A 189 18.77 2.73 -4.17
C PRO A 189 18.26 3.60 -5.33
N VAL A 190 19.02 3.70 -6.44
CA VAL A 190 18.64 4.49 -7.63
C VAL A 190 17.37 3.98 -8.30
N GLU A 191 17.17 2.66 -8.35
CA GLU A 191 16.07 2.02 -9.06
C GLU A 191 14.74 2.24 -8.33
N CYS A 192 14.79 2.29 -7.00
CA CYS A 192 13.63 2.16 -6.12
C CYS A 192 13.44 3.28 -5.08
N MET A 193 14.15 4.41 -5.15
CA MET A 193 14.06 5.46 -4.12
C MET A 193 12.65 5.99 -3.85
N ALA A 194 11.79 6.21 -4.86
CA ALA A 194 10.37 6.58 -4.61
C ALA A 194 9.62 5.46 -3.87
N VAL A 195 9.84 4.21 -4.25
CA VAL A 195 9.23 3.02 -3.63
C VAL A 195 9.64 2.93 -2.15
N LEU A 196 10.93 3.13 -1.87
CA LEU A 196 11.48 3.10 -0.52
C LEU A 196 11.00 4.27 0.34
N MET A 197 10.94 5.49 -0.21
CA MET A 197 10.53 6.70 0.51
C MET A 197 9.02 6.72 0.79
N GLU A 198 8.19 6.36 -0.19
CA GLU A 198 6.74 6.22 0.01
C GLU A 198 6.43 5.02 0.90
N GLY A 199 7.13 3.90 0.70
CA GLY A 199 7.07 2.72 1.57
C GLY A 199 7.41 3.04 3.03
N GLY A 200 8.51 3.77 3.28
CA GLY A 200 8.90 4.21 4.62
C GLY A 200 7.90 5.19 5.27
N ARG A 201 7.13 5.93 4.46
CA ARG A 201 6.01 6.76 4.93
C ARG A 201 4.76 5.94 5.25
N CYS A 202 4.50 4.88 4.49
CA CYS A 202 3.30 4.04 4.60
C CYS A 202 3.42 2.89 5.61
N CYS A 203 4.63 2.34 5.79
CA CYS A 203 4.95 1.25 6.72
C CYS A 203 6.34 1.46 7.38
N PRO A 204 6.48 2.49 8.24
CA PRO A 204 7.77 2.91 8.77
C PRO A 204 8.50 1.82 9.57
N GLY A 205 9.72 1.49 9.15
CA GLY A 205 10.57 0.44 9.71
C GLY A 205 10.36 -0.95 9.10
N ASP A 206 9.36 -1.11 8.23
CA ASP A 206 8.98 -2.40 7.61
C ASP A 206 9.21 -2.42 6.08
N MET A 207 9.57 -1.27 5.48
CA MET A 207 10.15 -1.17 4.15
C MET A 207 11.68 -1.30 4.22
N LEU A 208 12.23 -2.36 3.64
CA LEU A 208 13.61 -2.81 3.81
C LEU A 208 14.37 -2.83 2.48
N LEU A 209 15.33 -1.91 2.31
CA LEU A 209 16.31 -1.99 1.23
C LEU A 209 17.42 -2.97 1.62
N VAL A 210 17.71 -3.92 0.74
CA VAL A 210 18.77 -4.90 0.88
C VAL A 210 19.77 -4.66 -0.25
N LEU A 211 21.01 -4.32 0.11
CA LEU A 211 22.07 -3.98 -0.85
C LEU A 211 22.88 -5.20 -1.35
N SER A 212 22.55 -6.40 -0.87
CA SER A 212 23.20 -7.66 -1.26
C SER A 212 22.37 -8.89 -0.92
N ALA A 213 22.41 -9.93 -1.77
CA ALA A 213 21.89 -11.25 -1.44
C ALA A 213 22.59 -11.88 -0.20
N SER A 214 23.81 -11.47 0.15
CA SER A 214 24.55 -11.96 1.33
C SER A 214 23.88 -11.60 2.67
N TRP A 215 23.01 -10.60 2.67
CA TRP A 215 22.22 -10.18 3.83
C TRP A 215 20.93 -11.00 4.01
N LEU A 216 20.65 -11.91 3.08
CA LEU A 216 19.46 -12.76 3.04
C LEU A 216 19.82 -14.23 3.31
N SER A 217 18.83 -15.00 3.76
CA SER A 217 18.93 -16.46 3.75
C SER A 217 17.60 -17.11 3.37
N LYS A 218 17.70 -18.26 2.72
CA LYS A 218 16.57 -19.00 2.16
C LYS A 218 16.45 -20.35 2.87
N LYS A 219 15.28 -20.67 3.43
CA LYS A 219 15.00 -21.94 4.12
C LYS A 219 13.77 -22.58 3.52
N LYS A 220 13.67 -23.92 3.56
CA LYS A 220 12.45 -24.62 3.12
C LYS A 220 11.26 -24.10 3.93
N SER A 221 10.15 -23.82 3.26
CA SER A 221 8.94 -23.32 3.90
C SER A 221 8.35 -24.37 4.84
N GLU A 222 8.03 -23.97 6.07
CA GLU A 222 7.35 -24.83 7.05
C GLU A 222 5.86 -25.03 6.71
N THR A 223 5.28 -24.13 5.91
CA THR A 223 3.84 -24.13 5.58
C THR A 223 3.54 -24.58 4.15
N LYS A 224 4.52 -24.56 3.23
CA LYS A 224 4.32 -24.93 1.81
C LYS A 224 5.41 -25.85 1.28
N GLN A 225 5.06 -27.12 1.07
CA GLN A 225 5.97 -28.11 0.50
C GLN A 225 6.50 -27.67 -0.87
N GLY A 226 7.82 -27.78 -1.07
CA GLY A 226 8.50 -27.42 -2.33
C GLY A 226 8.87 -25.94 -2.48
N LEU A 227 8.38 -25.06 -1.59
CA LEU A 227 8.70 -23.62 -1.60
C LEU A 227 9.68 -23.25 -0.48
N TYR A 228 10.17 -22.01 -0.51
CA TYR A 228 11.15 -21.47 0.43
C TYR A 228 10.68 -20.17 1.08
N SER A 229 10.85 -20.06 2.40
CA SER A 229 10.77 -18.79 3.12
C SER A 229 12.09 -18.02 3.01
N LEU A 230 11.99 -16.72 2.70
CA LEU A 230 13.12 -15.78 2.70
C LEU A 230 13.21 -15.06 4.04
N TYR A 231 14.45 -14.85 4.52
CA TYR A 231 14.74 -14.19 5.78
C TYR A 231 15.81 -13.11 5.62
N VAL A 232 15.54 -11.93 6.18
CA VAL A 232 16.40 -10.74 6.19
C VAL A 232 17.19 -10.70 7.50
N HIS A 233 18.52 -10.74 7.40
CA HIS A 233 19.44 -10.63 8.56
C HIS A 233 20.01 -9.23 8.73
N LYS A 234 20.18 -8.49 7.63
CA LYS A 234 20.62 -7.09 7.60
C LYS A 234 19.83 -6.35 6.53
N ALA A 235 19.46 -5.09 6.79
CA ALA A 235 18.84 -4.21 5.80
C ALA A 235 19.04 -2.73 6.17
N ILE A 236 18.77 -1.85 5.21
CA ILE A 236 18.52 -0.43 5.45
C ILE A 236 17.01 -0.24 5.58
N ALA A 237 16.52 -0.01 6.80
CA ALA A 237 15.12 0.19 7.10
C ALA A 237 14.72 1.66 6.88
N PHE A 238 13.67 1.89 6.08
CA PHE A 238 13.11 3.22 5.80
C PHE A 238 11.98 3.55 6.78
N ALA A 239 12.02 4.75 7.37
CA ALA A 239 11.07 5.22 8.37
C ALA A 239 10.50 6.60 7.99
N GLU A 240 9.62 7.14 8.86
CA GLU A 240 8.98 8.44 8.66
C GLU A 240 10.01 9.58 8.45
N ALA A 241 9.59 10.62 7.72
CA ALA A 241 10.39 11.81 7.42
C ALA A 241 11.77 11.52 6.77
N GLY A 242 11.88 10.43 6.00
CA GLY A 242 13.10 10.09 5.26
C GLY A 242 14.25 9.58 6.14
N ARG A 243 13.99 9.23 7.40
CA ARG A 243 14.98 8.59 8.27
C ARG A 243 15.26 7.16 7.80
N THR A 244 16.53 6.82 7.70
CA THR A 244 17.00 5.48 7.32
C THR A 244 17.95 4.93 8.39
N TYR A 245 17.94 3.60 8.56
CA TYR A 245 18.74 2.90 9.58
C TYR A 245 19.38 1.65 9.01
N ILE A 246 20.70 1.46 9.16
CA ILE A 246 21.33 0.15 8.90
C ILE A 246 21.09 -0.72 10.13
N GLU A 247 20.37 -1.82 9.98
CA GLU A 247 19.93 -2.66 11.09
C GLU A 247 20.23 -4.13 10.82
N THR A 248 20.76 -4.81 11.83
CA THR A 248 20.86 -6.28 11.89
C THR A 248 19.67 -6.84 12.69
N TYR A 249 19.26 -8.07 12.40
CA TYR A 249 18.08 -8.70 13.00
C TYR A 249 18.42 -10.04 13.65
N ASN A 250 18.02 -10.21 14.91
CA ASN A 250 18.15 -11.49 15.62
C ASN A 250 16.90 -11.73 16.50
N PRO A 251 16.05 -12.72 16.18
CA PRO A 251 16.09 -13.58 14.99
C PRO A 251 15.89 -12.77 13.69
N PRO A 252 16.30 -13.31 12.52
CA PRO A 252 16.11 -12.63 11.24
C PRO A 252 14.62 -12.52 10.87
N ARG A 253 14.26 -11.43 10.18
CA ARG A 253 12.87 -11.13 9.79
C ARG A 253 12.44 -12.01 8.63
N ARG A 254 11.26 -12.62 8.68
CA ARG A 254 10.69 -13.35 7.52
C ARG A 254 10.10 -12.33 6.54
N THR A 255 10.52 -12.38 5.28
CA THR A 255 9.97 -11.52 4.21
C THR A 255 8.48 -11.82 4.00
N THR A 256 7.67 -10.77 3.86
CA THR A 256 6.21 -10.87 3.61
C THR A 256 5.80 -10.45 2.20
N TYR A 257 6.68 -9.75 1.49
CA TYR A 257 6.57 -9.41 0.08
C TYR A 257 7.99 -9.10 -0.45
N PHE A 258 8.33 -9.56 -1.65
CA PHE A 258 9.69 -9.43 -2.20
C PHE A 258 9.72 -8.74 -3.58
N VAL A 259 10.73 -7.89 -3.78
CA VAL A 259 11.07 -7.27 -5.07
C VAL A 259 12.55 -7.49 -5.34
N ASN A 260 12.88 -7.90 -6.56
CA ASN A 260 14.24 -8.18 -7.00
C ASN A 260 14.61 -7.31 -8.21
N PHE A 261 15.64 -6.48 -8.06
CA PHE A 261 16.27 -5.75 -9.16
C PHE A 261 17.71 -6.22 -9.43
N PHE A 262 18.26 -7.16 -8.65
CA PHE A 262 19.58 -7.76 -8.90
C PHE A 262 19.48 -8.99 -9.81
N THR A 263 18.94 -8.75 -11.00
CA THR A 263 18.87 -9.70 -12.12
C THR A 263 19.81 -9.25 -13.24
N THR A 264 20.19 -10.20 -14.11
CA THR A 264 21.00 -9.93 -15.31
C THR A 264 20.34 -8.88 -16.19
N ALA A 265 19.01 -8.92 -16.32
CA ALA A 265 18.20 -7.96 -17.07
C ALA A 265 18.29 -6.56 -16.47
N CYS A 266 17.83 -6.39 -15.22
CA CYS A 266 17.71 -5.08 -14.57
C CYS A 266 19.06 -4.38 -14.39
N THR A 267 20.15 -5.12 -14.14
CA THR A 267 21.48 -4.52 -13.88
C THR A 267 22.37 -4.37 -15.12
N ASN A 268 21.87 -4.75 -16.32
CA ASN A 268 22.65 -4.88 -17.56
C ASN A 268 23.87 -5.80 -17.38
N GLY A 269 23.65 -6.96 -16.74
CA GLY A 269 24.65 -8.00 -16.51
C GLY A 269 25.70 -7.70 -15.43
N ALA A 270 25.55 -6.63 -14.65
CA ALA A 270 26.49 -6.29 -13.58
C ALA A 270 26.33 -7.17 -12.33
N ARG A 271 25.10 -7.64 -12.04
CA ARG A 271 24.78 -8.58 -10.95
C ARG A 271 23.66 -9.53 -11.38
N ASN A 272 23.65 -10.74 -10.82
CA ASN A 272 22.57 -11.72 -10.97
C ASN A 272 22.37 -12.59 -9.71
N ASP A 273 22.95 -12.19 -8.58
CA ASP A 273 22.85 -12.91 -7.30
C ASP A 273 21.41 -12.99 -6.77
N GLY A 274 20.53 -12.05 -7.15
CA GLY A 274 19.11 -12.09 -6.83
C GLY A 274 18.33 -13.21 -7.52
N GLU A 275 18.77 -13.69 -8.69
CA GLU A 275 18.04 -14.68 -9.49
C GLU A 275 17.86 -16.02 -8.76
N ALA A 276 18.91 -16.48 -8.06
CA ALA A 276 18.85 -17.69 -7.24
C ALA A 276 18.02 -17.51 -5.95
N ILE A 277 17.94 -16.28 -5.43
CA ILE A 277 17.15 -15.94 -4.24
C ILE A 277 15.65 -15.94 -4.55
N GLU A 278 15.24 -15.39 -5.69
CA GLU A 278 13.85 -15.20 -6.10
C GLU A 278 13.07 -16.49 -6.40
N ALA A 279 13.74 -17.54 -6.89
CA ALA A 279 13.06 -18.76 -7.34
C ALA A 279 12.29 -19.50 -6.22
N LEU A 280 11.05 -19.93 -6.49
CA LEU A 280 10.25 -20.79 -5.58
C LEU A 280 10.00 -20.20 -4.16
N LEU A 281 9.87 -18.88 -4.05
CA LEU A 281 9.50 -18.25 -2.77
C LEU A 281 8.06 -18.55 -2.35
N ASP A 282 7.84 -18.60 -1.03
CA ASP A 282 6.52 -18.83 -0.42
C ASP A 282 5.76 -17.53 -0.11
N CYS A 283 6.37 -16.36 -0.28
CA CYS A 283 5.76 -15.05 -0.14
C CYS A 283 5.37 -14.44 -1.51
N PRO A 284 4.44 -13.45 -1.54
CA PRO A 284 4.18 -12.62 -2.71
C PRO A 284 5.42 -11.95 -3.31
N THR A 285 5.46 -11.84 -4.64
CA THR A 285 6.55 -11.15 -5.38
C THR A 285 5.97 -10.20 -6.44
N SER A 286 6.66 -9.09 -6.70
CA SER A 286 6.22 -8.06 -7.66
C SER A 286 6.40 -8.44 -9.15
N SER A 287 7.11 -9.53 -9.41
CA SER A 287 7.32 -10.14 -10.73
C SER A 287 8.00 -11.51 -10.53
N SER A 288 8.59 -12.06 -11.60
CA SER A 288 9.63 -13.09 -11.59
C SER A 288 10.50 -12.98 -12.83
N LEU A 289 11.63 -13.68 -12.88
CA LEU A 289 12.46 -13.81 -14.09
C LEU A 289 11.67 -14.27 -15.34
N LYS A 290 10.61 -15.06 -15.17
CA LYS A 290 9.75 -15.50 -16.28
C LYS A 290 8.82 -14.39 -16.75
N LEU A 291 8.26 -13.62 -15.81
CA LEU A 291 7.36 -12.50 -16.13
C LEU A 291 8.13 -11.30 -16.71
N ILE A 292 9.32 -10.99 -16.19
CA ILE A 292 10.23 -9.99 -16.79
C ILE A 292 10.54 -10.35 -18.25
N GLY A 293 10.80 -11.63 -18.53
CA GLY A 293 11.02 -12.12 -19.90
C GLY A 293 9.82 -11.95 -20.86
N LEU A 294 8.60 -11.86 -20.34
CA LEU A 294 7.40 -11.53 -21.12
C LEU A 294 7.23 -10.01 -21.29
N VAL A 295 7.34 -9.26 -20.18
CA VAL A 295 7.10 -7.81 -20.14
C VAL A 295 8.14 -7.04 -20.95
N ASP A 296 9.39 -7.51 -20.99
CA ASP A 296 10.47 -6.85 -21.72
C ASP A 296 10.62 -7.41 -23.18
N ASP A 297 9.83 -8.41 -23.59
CA ASP A 297 9.67 -8.80 -25.01
C ASP A 297 8.77 -7.77 -25.73
N LYS A 298 9.40 -6.95 -26.57
CA LYS A 298 8.76 -5.86 -27.32
C LYS A 298 7.84 -6.36 -28.43
N VAL A 299 7.97 -7.61 -28.90
CA VAL A 299 7.08 -8.23 -29.90
C VAL A 299 5.83 -8.76 -29.21
N TRP A 300 5.98 -9.45 -28.08
CA TRP A 300 4.86 -9.97 -27.32
C TRP A 300 4.00 -8.83 -26.73
N THR A 301 4.61 -7.83 -26.10
CA THR A 301 3.88 -6.66 -25.58
C THR A 301 3.24 -5.82 -26.68
N ARG A 302 3.78 -5.80 -27.90
CA ARG A 302 3.15 -5.20 -29.08
C ARG A 302 1.86 -5.93 -29.49
N CYS A 303 1.83 -7.26 -29.43
CA CYS A 303 0.60 -8.04 -29.59
C CYS A 303 -0.43 -7.75 -28.48
N VAL A 304 0.01 -7.54 -27.23
CA VAL A 304 -0.89 -7.12 -26.14
C VAL A 304 -1.48 -5.74 -26.42
N MET A 305 -0.68 -4.74 -26.79
CA MET A 305 -1.14 -3.41 -27.20
C MET A 305 -2.21 -3.49 -28.30
N ALA A 306 -1.98 -4.31 -29.33
CA ALA A 306 -2.92 -4.52 -30.41
C ALA A 306 -4.25 -5.14 -29.93
N LYS A 307 -4.19 -6.16 -29.05
CA LYS A 307 -5.37 -6.81 -28.47
C LYS A 307 -6.26 -5.84 -27.68
N VAL A 308 -5.67 -4.84 -27.03
CA VAL A 308 -6.39 -3.85 -26.20
C VAL A 308 -6.68 -2.52 -26.90
N GLY A 309 -6.41 -2.42 -28.21
CA GLY A 309 -6.70 -1.21 -28.99
C GLY A 309 -5.80 -0.01 -28.70
N MET A 310 -4.64 -0.22 -28.08
CA MET A 310 -3.58 0.80 -28.07
C MET A 310 -2.96 0.88 -29.46
N ALA A 311 -2.76 2.11 -29.98
CA ALA A 311 -2.11 2.28 -31.28
C ALA A 311 -0.62 1.96 -31.17
N PHE A 312 -0.04 1.44 -32.25
CA PHE A 312 1.36 1.03 -32.29
C PHE A 312 2.00 1.30 -33.67
N PRO A 313 3.34 1.27 -33.77
CA PRO A 313 4.06 1.26 -35.06
C PRO A 313 3.86 -0.04 -35.83
N GLU A 314 3.60 0.03 -37.14
CA GLU A 314 3.75 -1.12 -38.05
C GLU A 314 5.07 -1.84 -37.77
N THR A 315 5.03 -3.17 -37.61
CA THR A 315 6.17 -3.95 -37.08
C THR A 315 6.45 -5.17 -37.93
N LEU A 316 7.69 -5.31 -38.39
CA LEU A 316 8.29 -6.57 -38.81
C LEU A 316 9.27 -7.02 -37.72
N ALA A 317 9.09 -8.23 -37.18
CA ALA A 317 9.95 -8.78 -36.12
C ALA A 317 10.60 -10.10 -36.55
N PHE A 318 11.93 -10.15 -36.55
CA PHE A 318 12.71 -11.38 -36.73
C PHE A 318 13.05 -11.97 -35.37
N VAL A 319 12.38 -13.05 -34.97
CA VAL A 319 12.49 -13.65 -33.62
C VAL A 319 13.37 -14.90 -33.67
N TYR A 320 14.44 -14.95 -32.87
CA TYR A 320 15.40 -16.06 -32.91
C TYR A 320 15.02 -17.19 -31.95
N ASN A 321 14.50 -18.29 -32.52
CA ASN A 321 14.19 -19.53 -31.79
C ASN A 321 13.46 -19.31 -30.45
N SER A 322 12.46 -18.42 -30.39
CA SER A 322 11.69 -18.18 -29.15
C SER A 322 10.75 -19.34 -28.84
N ASP A 323 10.64 -19.67 -27.55
CA ASP A 323 9.66 -20.65 -27.04
C ASP A 323 8.29 -19.99 -26.73
N LEU A 324 8.17 -18.65 -26.92
CA LEU A 324 6.94 -17.90 -26.65
C LEU A 324 5.92 -18.01 -27.79
N MET A 325 4.66 -18.19 -27.41
CA MET A 325 3.53 -18.09 -28.34
C MET A 325 3.11 -16.62 -28.48
N TYR A 326 3.44 -16.01 -29.62
CA TYR A 326 3.03 -14.64 -29.93
C TYR A 326 1.52 -14.58 -30.24
N PRO A 327 0.73 -13.80 -29.48
CA PRO A 327 -0.72 -13.71 -29.71
C PRO A 327 -1.03 -13.19 -31.12
N ASN A 328 -1.81 -13.97 -31.87
CA ASN A 328 -2.29 -13.67 -33.24
C ASN A 328 -1.19 -13.43 -34.30
N GLN A 329 -0.89 -14.47 -35.09
CA GLN A 329 -0.28 -14.35 -36.44
C GLN A 329 -1.19 -13.65 -37.48
N THR A 330 -2.22 -12.93 -37.02
CA THR A 330 -3.35 -12.42 -37.82
C THR A 330 -3.64 -10.93 -37.61
N VAL A 331 -2.83 -10.22 -36.80
CA VAL A 331 -2.87 -8.74 -36.76
C VAL A 331 -2.15 -8.23 -38.02
N PRO A 332 -2.82 -7.53 -38.96
CA PRO A 332 -2.24 -7.23 -40.27
C PRO A 332 -0.93 -6.43 -40.22
N ASP A 333 -0.80 -5.54 -39.24
CA ASP A 333 0.33 -4.61 -39.08
C ASP A 333 1.45 -5.13 -38.15
N ILE A 334 1.39 -6.38 -37.67
CA ILE A 334 2.47 -7.06 -36.92
C ILE A 334 2.86 -8.35 -37.63
N ARG A 335 3.99 -8.32 -38.36
CA ARG A 335 4.54 -9.50 -39.05
C ARG A 335 5.66 -10.12 -38.21
N VAL A 336 5.43 -11.31 -37.67
CA VAL A 336 6.45 -12.08 -36.95
C VAL A 336 7.08 -13.14 -37.86
N VAL A 337 8.40 -13.13 -37.97
CA VAL A 337 9.21 -14.07 -38.76
C VAL A 337 10.10 -14.83 -37.80
N LEU A 338 9.80 -16.12 -37.57
CA LEU A 338 10.66 -16.99 -36.79
C LEU A 338 11.93 -17.31 -37.60
N ILE A 339 13.09 -16.99 -37.04
CA ILE A 339 14.39 -17.24 -37.67
C ILE A 339 15.19 -18.28 -36.88
N ASP A 340 15.94 -19.09 -37.62
CA ASP A 340 16.99 -19.96 -37.10
C ASP A 340 18.31 -19.59 -37.80
N LYS A 341 19.34 -19.28 -37.01
CA LYS A 341 20.66 -18.84 -37.48
C LYS A 341 21.43 -19.92 -38.24
N GLN A 342 21.01 -21.19 -38.16
CA GLN A 342 21.62 -22.29 -38.90
C GLN A 342 21.14 -22.39 -40.36
N ARG A 343 20.11 -21.62 -40.75
CA ARG A 343 19.53 -21.67 -42.11
C ARG A 343 20.43 -21.02 -43.16
N THR A 344 20.73 -21.76 -44.21
CA THR A 344 21.52 -21.28 -45.37
C THR A 344 20.80 -20.22 -46.21
N ASP A 345 19.47 -20.12 -46.10
CA ASP A 345 18.63 -19.15 -46.82
C ASP A 345 18.25 -17.91 -45.98
N LEU A 346 18.77 -17.78 -44.74
CA LEU A 346 18.38 -16.73 -43.80
C LEU A 346 18.53 -15.31 -44.38
N ASN A 347 19.66 -15.00 -45.03
CA ASN A 347 19.89 -13.68 -45.61
C ASN A 347 18.87 -13.34 -46.73
N LEU A 348 18.42 -14.35 -47.48
CA LEU A 348 17.39 -14.17 -48.51
C LEU A 348 16.02 -13.94 -47.88
N ILE A 349 15.67 -14.68 -46.81
CA ILE A 349 14.44 -14.48 -46.05
C ILE A 349 14.39 -13.07 -45.48
N VAL A 350 15.45 -12.61 -44.82
CA VAL A 350 15.55 -11.26 -44.25
C VAL A 350 15.44 -10.22 -45.35
N TYR A 351 16.16 -10.38 -46.48
CA TYR A 351 16.06 -9.49 -47.63
C TYR A 351 14.64 -9.36 -48.15
N THR A 352 13.94 -10.47 -48.40
CA THR A 352 12.55 -10.46 -48.89
C THR A 352 11.62 -9.79 -47.89
N GLN A 353 11.67 -10.18 -46.61
CA GLN A 353 10.75 -9.64 -45.60
C GLN A 353 10.98 -8.14 -45.33
N VAL A 354 12.23 -7.67 -45.29
CA VAL A 354 12.53 -6.23 -45.23
C VAL A 354 12.06 -5.53 -46.50
N SER A 355 12.26 -6.11 -47.69
CA SER A 355 11.80 -5.52 -48.96
C SER A 355 10.28 -5.30 -48.98
N ASP A 356 9.52 -6.33 -48.60
CA ASP A 356 8.06 -6.28 -48.55
C ASP A 356 7.56 -5.24 -47.54
N PHE A 357 8.24 -5.13 -46.39
CA PHE A 357 7.91 -4.16 -45.35
C PHE A 357 8.20 -2.72 -45.78
N LEU A 358 9.36 -2.47 -46.40
CA LEU A 358 9.70 -1.14 -46.93
C LEU A 358 8.73 -0.71 -48.04
N ALA A 359 8.35 -1.61 -48.95
CA ALA A 359 7.33 -1.31 -49.97
C ALA A 359 5.98 -0.91 -49.34
N MET A 360 5.52 -1.65 -48.32
CA MET A 360 4.31 -1.30 -47.57
C MET A 360 4.44 0.04 -46.81
N CYS A 361 5.63 0.38 -46.32
CA CYS A 361 5.90 1.69 -45.73
C CYS A 361 5.85 2.82 -46.78
N SER A 362 6.43 2.62 -47.97
CA SER A 362 6.34 3.56 -49.08
C SER A 362 4.90 3.77 -49.54
N ASP A 363 4.10 2.71 -49.66
CA ASP A 363 2.66 2.78 -50.01
C ASP A 363 1.81 3.52 -48.95
N LYS A 364 2.31 3.63 -47.71
CA LYS A 364 1.72 4.38 -46.59
C LYS A 364 2.35 5.78 -46.38
N ASP A 365 3.18 6.27 -47.30
CA ASP A 365 3.93 7.54 -47.20
C ASP A 365 4.80 7.66 -45.92
N ILE A 366 5.30 6.54 -45.37
CA ILE A 366 6.15 6.51 -44.18
C ILE A 366 7.61 6.80 -44.60
N PRO A 367 8.23 7.93 -44.19
CA PRO A 367 9.52 8.37 -44.74
C PRO A 367 10.75 7.82 -44.00
N LYS A 368 10.55 7.23 -42.82
CA LYS A 368 11.63 6.76 -41.93
C LYS A 368 11.27 5.43 -41.27
N ILE A 369 12.32 4.68 -40.96
CA ILE A 369 12.26 3.34 -40.36
C ILE A 369 13.12 3.32 -39.09
N VAL A 370 12.65 2.62 -38.07
CA VAL A 370 13.40 2.33 -36.84
C VAL A 370 13.82 0.88 -36.87
N VAL A 371 15.13 0.60 -36.72
CA VAL A 371 15.63 -0.76 -36.49
C VAL A 371 16.11 -0.85 -35.05
N LYS A 372 15.58 -1.82 -34.29
CA LYS A 372 15.90 -2.00 -32.87
C LYS A 372 15.88 -3.47 -32.43
N PRO A 373 16.76 -3.90 -31.51
CA PRO A 373 16.66 -5.21 -30.88
C PRO A 373 15.58 -5.25 -29.79
N SER A 374 15.17 -6.46 -29.42
CA SER A 374 14.20 -6.79 -28.38
C SER A 374 14.68 -7.99 -27.58
N GLY A 375 14.37 -7.99 -26.28
CA GLY A 375 14.83 -8.97 -25.30
C GLY A 375 15.37 -8.29 -24.04
N VAL A 376 15.57 -9.08 -22.99
CA VAL A 376 15.84 -8.59 -21.61
C VAL A 376 17.16 -7.81 -21.46
N MET A 377 18.09 -7.91 -22.41
CA MET A 377 19.37 -7.17 -22.43
C MET A 377 19.35 -5.92 -23.32
N TRP A 378 18.20 -5.56 -23.89
CA TRP A 378 18.02 -4.55 -24.93
C TRP A 378 17.10 -3.42 -24.47
N HIS A 379 17.55 -2.70 -23.44
CA HIS A 379 16.89 -1.52 -22.85
C HIS A 379 17.72 -0.24 -23.08
N GLY A 380 17.23 0.92 -22.63
CA GLY A 380 17.98 2.19 -22.69
C GLY A 380 18.34 2.68 -24.10
N SER A 381 17.54 2.35 -25.12
CA SER A 381 17.81 2.61 -26.55
C SER A 381 19.06 1.94 -27.13
N LYS A 382 19.62 0.93 -26.45
CA LYS A 382 20.78 0.15 -26.91
C LYS A 382 20.46 -0.56 -28.24
N GLY A 383 21.23 -0.24 -29.30
CA GLY A 383 21.05 -0.82 -30.64
C GLY A 383 19.91 -0.22 -31.46
N VAL A 384 19.25 0.85 -31.00
CA VAL A 384 18.23 1.56 -31.79
C VAL A 384 18.89 2.45 -32.85
N THR A 385 18.43 2.37 -34.09
CA THR A 385 18.88 3.19 -35.23
C THR A 385 17.70 3.70 -36.06
N PHE A 386 17.92 4.79 -36.80
CA PHE A 386 16.92 5.45 -37.63
C PHE A 386 17.46 5.63 -39.05
N HIS A 387 16.64 5.28 -40.05
CA HIS A 387 16.99 5.26 -41.47
C HIS A 387 15.88 5.93 -42.29
N TYR A 388 16.16 6.42 -43.49
CA TYR A 388 15.06 6.73 -44.43
C TYR A 388 14.56 5.44 -45.07
N THR A 389 13.28 5.41 -45.46
CA THR A 389 12.66 4.21 -46.06
C THR A 389 13.35 3.78 -47.36
N ASP A 390 13.98 4.71 -48.07
CA ASP A 390 14.74 4.46 -49.30
C ASP A 390 16.14 3.83 -49.04
N ASP A 391 16.68 3.92 -47.81
CA ASP A 391 18.03 3.45 -47.43
C ASP A 391 18.07 1.93 -47.19
N LYS A 392 17.47 1.15 -48.10
CA LYS A 392 17.24 -0.30 -47.98
C LYS A 392 18.49 -1.09 -47.61
N ASP A 393 19.63 -0.78 -48.24
CA ASP A 393 20.87 -1.53 -48.02
C ASP A 393 21.48 -1.26 -46.63
N GLU A 394 21.30 -0.05 -46.08
CA GLU A 394 21.74 0.28 -44.72
C GLU A 394 20.84 -0.40 -43.67
N ILE A 395 19.51 -0.32 -43.85
CA ILE A 395 18.52 -1.03 -43.02
C ILE A 395 18.84 -2.53 -42.97
N LEU A 396 19.07 -3.14 -44.13
CA LEU A 396 19.41 -4.56 -44.23
C LEU A 396 20.73 -4.87 -43.50
N SER A 397 21.77 -4.05 -43.69
CA SER A 397 23.06 -4.21 -43.02
C SER A 397 22.90 -4.19 -41.50
N VAL A 398 22.14 -3.23 -40.95
CA VAL A 398 21.91 -3.13 -39.50
C VAL A 398 21.07 -4.29 -38.95
N VAL A 399 20.04 -4.75 -39.69
CA VAL A 399 19.27 -5.93 -39.28
C VAL A 399 20.18 -7.16 -39.22
N LEU A 400 20.99 -7.41 -40.25
CA LEU A 400 21.92 -8.54 -40.30
C LEU A 400 23.01 -8.43 -39.20
N GLU A 401 23.52 -7.24 -38.92
CA GLU A 401 24.47 -6.98 -37.83
C GLU A 401 23.83 -7.32 -36.46
N LEU A 402 22.65 -6.78 -36.15
CA LEU A 402 21.94 -7.06 -34.89
C LEU A 402 21.61 -8.55 -34.75
N MET A 403 21.25 -9.25 -35.83
CA MET A 403 21.05 -10.70 -35.79
C MET A 403 22.27 -11.49 -35.32
N THR A 404 23.49 -10.95 -35.45
CA THR A 404 24.69 -11.62 -34.89
C THR A 404 24.73 -11.56 -33.36
N PHE A 405 24.16 -10.51 -32.76
CA PHE A 405 24.24 -10.22 -31.32
C PHE A 405 23.05 -10.73 -30.49
N ILE A 406 21.87 -10.91 -31.08
CA ILE A 406 20.67 -11.41 -30.36
C ILE A 406 20.84 -12.85 -29.83
N HIS A 407 20.28 -13.15 -28.66
CA HIS A 407 20.29 -14.49 -28.04
C HIS A 407 18.99 -15.28 -28.32
N LYS A 408 18.91 -16.56 -27.91
CA LYS A 408 17.67 -17.35 -28.06
C LYS A 408 16.53 -16.64 -27.31
N GLY A 409 15.43 -16.36 -27.98
CA GLY A 409 14.27 -15.62 -27.45
C GLY A 409 14.27 -14.12 -27.76
N ASP A 410 15.42 -13.54 -28.10
CA ASP A 410 15.51 -12.14 -28.55
C ASP A 410 14.96 -11.98 -29.98
N ALA A 411 14.71 -10.72 -30.39
CA ALA A 411 14.29 -10.38 -31.73
C ALA A 411 14.96 -9.11 -32.29
N VAL A 412 14.94 -8.94 -33.62
CA VAL A 412 15.22 -7.66 -34.28
C VAL A 412 13.92 -7.15 -34.90
N LEU A 413 13.53 -5.93 -34.52
CA LEU A 413 12.34 -5.24 -35.02
C LEU A 413 12.75 -4.21 -36.06
N VAL A 414 11.99 -4.17 -37.15
CA VAL A 414 11.98 -3.11 -38.17
C VAL A 414 10.59 -2.49 -38.09
N GLU A 415 10.53 -1.22 -37.69
CA GLU A 415 9.27 -0.52 -37.38
C GLU A 415 9.10 0.76 -38.21
N ALA A 416 7.86 1.12 -38.51
CA ALA A 416 7.52 2.43 -39.06
C ALA A 416 7.82 3.55 -38.05
N PHE A 417 8.63 4.54 -38.43
CA PHE A 417 8.86 5.70 -37.57
C PHE A 417 7.57 6.48 -37.33
N GLN A 418 7.24 6.72 -36.06
CA GLN A 418 6.05 7.46 -35.67
C GLN A 418 6.44 8.92 -35.44
N GLU A 419 6.05 9.80 -36.36
CA GLU A 419 6.31 11.23 -36.22
C GLU A 419 5.48 11.82 -35.08
N THR A 420 6.13 12.57 -34.18
CA THR A 420 5.45 13.20 -33.04
C THR A 420 4.73 14.47 -33.47
N VAL A 421 3.71 14.88 -32.70
CA VAL A 421 3.10 16.22 -32.82
C VAL A 421 4.19 17.30 -32.86
N LYS A 422 4.03 18.28 -33.75
CA LYS A 422 4.95 19.40 -33.93
C LYS A 422 4.43 20.63 -33.18
N PRO A 423 5.30 21.48 -32.62
CA PRO A 423 4.85 22.63 -31.86
C PRO A 423 4.32 23.73 -32.77
N GLU A 424 3.04 24.08 -32.66
CA GLU A 424 2.47 25.20 -33.41
C GLU A 424 2.62 26.56 -32.70
N PRO A 425 2.80 27.68 -33.44
CA PRO A 425 2.86 29.01 -32.85
C PRO A 425 1.49 29.47 -32.29
N THR A 426 1.32 29.37 -30.97
CA THR A 426 0.13 29.92 -30.28
C THR A 426 0.20 31.45 -30.15
N SER A 427 -0.93 32.10 -29.89
CA SER A 427 -0.99 33.54 -29.60
C SER A 427 -0.18 33.99 -28.37
N LYS A 428 0.31 33.04 -27.55
CA LYS A 428 1.10 33.27 -26.34
C LYS A 428 2.59 32.93 -26.49
N LEU A 429 2.99 32.19 -27.54
CA LEU A 429 4.38 31.77 -27.77
C LEU A 429 4.92 32.36 -29.08
N PRO A 430 6.04 33.11 -29.05
CA PRO A 430 6.59 33.69 -30.27
C PRO A 430 7.17 32.60 -31.18
N LYS A 431 7.10 32.79 -32.51
CA LYS A 431 7.55 31.79 -33.51
C LYS A 431 8.97 31.26 -33.29
N TRP A 432 9.89 32.04 -32.71
CA TRP A 432 11.27 31.61 -32.44
C TRP A 432 11.39 30.61 -31.27
N ALA A 433 10.38 30.54 -30.39
CA ALA A 433 10.31 29.55 -29.30
C ALA A 433 9.76 28.19 -29.78
N CYS A 434 9.10 28.16 -30.94
CA CYS A 434 8.60 26.93 -31.58
C CYS A 434 9.73 26.30 -32.42
N ASN A 435 10.55 25.44 -31.82
CA ASN A 435 11.52 24.66 -32.57
C ASN A 435 10.82 23.44 -33.23
N ASN A 436 10.61 23.51 -34.55
CA ASN A 436 10.00 22.44 -35.34
C ASN A 436 10.82 21.13 -35.37
N ASN A 437 12.03 21.12 -34.80
CA ASN A 437 12.93 19.98 -34.75
C ASN A 437 12.92 19.25 -33.39
N ASN A 438 11.85 19.40 -32.61
CA ASN A 438 11.64 18.72 -31.32
C ASN A 438 10.72 17.50 -31.46
N ALA A 439 10.94 16.47 -30.65
CA ALA A 439 10.07 15.31 -30.47
C ALA A 439 9.55 15.20 -29.03
N VAL A 440 8.31 14.71 -28.88
CA VAL A 440 7.67 14.44 -27.58
C VAL A 440 7.62 12.95 -27.29
N ARG A 441 8.21 12.55 -26.17
CA ARG A 441 7.98 11.25 -25.54
C ARG A 441 7.00 11.42 -24.38
N LEU A 442 6.08 10.48 -24.27
CA LEU A 442 5.13 10.33 -23.18
C LEU A 442 5.50 9.03 -22.44
N ARG A 443 5.57 9.04 -21.11
CA ARG A 443 5.77 7.84 -20.30
C ARG A 443 4.64 7.73 -19.28
N THR A 444 3.99 6.57 -19.23
CA THR A 444 3.05 6.23 -18.16
C THR A 444 3.68 5.20 -17.22
N THR A 445 3.34 5.31 -15.94
CA THR A 445 3.54 4.23 -14.97
C THR A 445 2.18 3.65 -14.66
N VAL A 446 2.08 2.31 -14.74
CA VAL A 446 0.84 1.58 -14.47
C VAL A 446 1.14 0.57 -13.39
N CYS A 447 0.42 0.68 -12.28
CA CYS A 447 0.56 -0.18 -11.11
C CYS A 447 -0.66 -1.07 -10.99
N ARG A 448 -0.48 -2.33 -10.60
CA ARG A 448 -1.57 -3.17 -10.11
C ARG A 448 -1.92 -2.72 -8.69
N ALA A 449 -3.16 -2.29 -8.50
CA ALA A 449 -3.68 -1.79 -7.22
C ALA A 449 -4.08 -2.94 -6.28
N HIS A 450 -4.36 -2.61 -5.02
CA HIS A 450 -4.62 -3.57 -3.94
C HIS A 450 -5.92 -4.39 -4.12
N ASP A 451 -6.82 -3.91 -4.97
CA ASP A 451 -8.04 -4.58 -5.44
C ASP A 451 -7.79 -5.48 -6.67
N ASP A 452 -6.52 -5.72 -7.01
CA ASP A 452 -6.01 -6.47 -8.17
C ASP A 452 -6.46 -5.88 -9.53
N THR A 453 -6.72 -4.57 -9.60
CA THR A 453 -7.02 -3.84 -10.85
C THR A 453 -5.83 -3.02 -11.35
N PRO A 454 -5.67 -2.80 -12.67
CA PRO A 454 -4.60 -1.98 -13.21
C PRO A 454 -4.95 -0.48 -13.12
N LYS A 455 -4.00 0.32 -12.64
CA LYS A 455 -4.17 1.77 -12.45
C LYS A 455 -2.97 2.53 -12.99
N THR A 456 -3.20 3.38 -13.99
CA THR A 456 -2.23 4.39 -14.42
C THR A 456 -2.03 5.39 -13.29
N SER A 457 -0.85 5.36 -12.67
CA SER A 457 -0.51 6.14 -11.48
C SER A 457 0.17 7.47 -11.81
N ASN A 458 0.84 7.56 -12.97
CA ASN A 458 1.56 8.75 -13.40
C ASN A 458 1.64 8.88 -14.93
N ILE A 459 1.70 10.11 -15.43
CA ILE A 459 1.80 10.46 -16.86
C ILE A 459 2.76 11.65 -17.02
N ASN A 460 3.99 11.38 -17.45
CA ASN A 460 5.03 12.40 -17.66
C ASN A 460 5.42 12.52 -19.13
N CYS A 461 5.76 13.73 -19.55
CA CYS A 461 6.32 14.02 -20.87
C CYS A 461 7.79 14.41 -20.78
N GLY A 462 8.54 14.11 -21.84
CA GLY A 462 9.89 14.61 -22.08
C GLY A 462 10.01 15.12 -23.52
N VAL A 463 10.74 16.22 -23.71
CA VAL A 463 10.96 16.84 -25.03
C VAL A 463 12.46 16.87 -25.32
N ALA A 464 12.85 16.36 -26.50
CA ALA A 464 14.23 16.38 -27.01
C ALA A 464 14.25 16.66 -28.52
N LEU A 465 15.41 16.54 -29.18
CA LEU A 465 15.55 16.74 -30.63
C LEU A 465 15.02 15.53 -31.44
N LEU A 466 14.38 15.80 -32.57
CA LEU A 466 13.62 14.85 -33.40
C LEU A 466 14.45 13.70 -34.00
N ASN A 467 15.77 13.85 -34.14
CA ASN A 467 16.65 12.89 -34.80
C ASN A 467 17.51 12.06 -33.83
N GLU A 468 17.22 12.07 -32.52
CA GLU A 468 17.89 11.25 -31.51
C GLU A 468 16.88 10.39 -30.72
N PRO A 469 17.29 9.24 -30.15
CA PRO A 469 16.42 8.47 -29.25
C PRO A 469 16.02 9.29 -28.02
N VAL A 470 14.75 9.68 -27.92
CA VAL A 470 14.21 10.40 -26.76
C VAL A 470 14.09 9.44 -25.58
N ASN A 471 14.80 9.71 -24.48
CA ASN A 471 14.85 8.84 -23.31
C ASN A 471 14.98 9.64 -21.99
N GLY A 472 14.99 8.94 -20.84
CA GLY A 472 15.02 9.58 -19.52
C GLY A 472 16.30 10.35 -19.18
N SER A 473 17.41 10.10 -19.89
CA SER A 473 18.70 10.76 -19.65
C SER A 473 18.92 12.03 -20.50
N ASN A 474 18.12 12.26 -21.55
CA ASN A 474 18.25 13.43 -22.44
C ASN A 474 16.98 14.30 -22.50
N THR A 475 16.03 14.13 -21.57
CA THR A 475 14.82 14.96 -21.45
C THR A 475 14.67 15.55 -20.05
N VAL A 476 14.08 16.74 -19.96
CA VAL A 476 13.53 17.27 -18.70
C VAL A 476 12.07 16.83 -18.60
N CYS A 477 11.69 16.24 -17.47
CA CYS A 477 10.31 15.79 -17.25
C CYS A 477 9.37 16.97 -16.99
N GLN A 478 8.21 16.97 -17.63
CA GLN A 478 7.14 17.96 -17.47
C GLN A 478 5.75 17.31 -17.61
N SER A 479 4.69 18.00 -17.19
CA SER A 479 3.33 17.46 -17.25
C SER A 479 2.81 17.31 -18.69
N LEU A 480 1.86 16.39 -18.89
CA LEU A 480 1.14 16.25 -20.16
C LEU A 480 0.45 17.56 -20.57
N LYS A 481 -0.32 18.18 -19.67
CA LYS A 481 -1.04 19.45 -19.95
C LYS A 481 -0.09 20.58 -20.39
N THR A 482 1.04 20.75 -19.70
CA THR A 482 2.06 21.74 -20.08
C THR A 482 2.62 21.46 -21.47
N THR A 483 2.85 20.18 -21.80
CA THR A 483 3.39 19.77 -23.10
C THR A 483 2.39 20.03 -24.22
N LEU A 484 1.13 19.62 -24.07
CA LEU A 484 0.10 19.82 -25.10
C LEU A 484 -0.12 21.31 -25.39
N ILE A 485 -0.18 22.16 -24.35
CA ILE A 485 -0.29 23.62 -24.50
C ILE A 485 0.93 24.22 -25.23
N ALA A 486 2.14 23.75 -24.91
CA ALA A 486 3.36 24.19 -25.60
C ALA A 486 3.42 23.72 -27.07
N PHE A 487 2.64 22.70 -27.43
CA PHE A 487 2.58 22.14 -28.77
C PHE A 487 1.37 22.63 -29.59
N GLY A 488 0.58 23.58 -29.07
CA GLY A 488 -0.53 24.22 -29.79
C GLY A 488 -1.92 23.78 -29.35
N ILE A 489 -2.02 22.71 -28.56
CA ILE A 489 -3.27 22.09 -28.12
C ILE A 489 -3.71 22.81 -26.83
N THR A 490 -4.64 23.76 -26.96
CA THR A 490 -5.04 24.63 -25.83
C THR A 490 -6.47 24.40 -25.33
N ASP A 491 -7.26 23.53 -25.97
CA ASP A 491 -8.60 23.20 -25.47
C ASP A 491 -8.51 22.27 -24.26
N GLU A 492 -9.12 22.68 -23.14
CA GLU A 492 -9.02 21.91 -21.89
C GLU A 492 -9.80 20.60 -21.92
N THR A 493 -10.84 20.51 -22.76
CA THR A 493 -11.64 19.28 -22.95
C THR A 493 -10.86 18.27 -23.78
N GLU A 494 -10.22 18.71 -24.87
CA GLU A 494 -9.33 17.88 -25.68
C GLU A 494 -8.16 17.34 -24.86
N ILE A 495 -7.49 18.19 -24.07
CA ILE A 495 -6.43 17.78 -23.15
C ILE A 495 -6.93 16.74 -22.13
N ALA A 496 -8.09 16.96 -21.53
CA ALA A 496 -8.66 16.04 -20.53
C ALA A 496 -9.04 14.69 -21.16
N ASN A 497 -9.69 14.70 -22.32
CA ASN A 497 -10.05 13.49 -23.07
C ASN A 497 -8.81 12.69 -23.48
N PHE A 498 -7.77 13.35 -23.99
CA PHE A 498 -6.52 12.69 -24.35
C PHE A 498 -5.79 12.11 -23.13
N GLN A 499 -5.77 12.83 -22.01
CA GLN A 499 -5.20 12.33 -20.74
C GLN A 499 -5.97 11.12 -20.20
N GLN A 500 -7.30 11.10 -20.35
CA GLN A 500 -8.14 9.96 -20.02
C GLN A 500 -7.86 8.77 -20.94
N GLU A 501 -7.82 8.97 -22.26
CA GLU A 501 -7.50 7.92 -23.25
C GLU A 501 -6.13 7.29 -22.97
N VAL A 502 -5.10 8.12 -22.70
CA VAL A 502 -3.77 7.65 -22.28
C VAL A 502 -3.84 6.82 -21.00
N SER A 503 -4.62 7.25 -20.02
CA SER A 503 -4.78 6.54 -18.74
C SER A 503 -5.44 5.18 -18.93
N GLU A 504 -6.55 5.13 -19.67
CA GLU A 504 -7.35 3.94 -19.91
C GLU A 504 -6.60 2.92 -20.77
N LYS A 505 -6.00 3.35 -21.89
CA LYS A 505 -5.21 2.45 -22.75
C LYS A 505 -3.97 1.92 -22.02
N SER A 506 -3.30 2.74 -21.20
CA SER A 506 -2.16 2.28 -20.41
C SER A 506 -2.57 1.24 -19.35
N ALA A 507 -3.69 1.47 -18.65
CA ALA A 507 -4.25 0.50 -17.72
C ALA A 507 -4.65 -0.81 -18.42
N ALA A 508 -5.27 -0.72 -19.60
CA ALA A 508 -5.66 -1.88 -20.41
C ALA A 508 -4.46 -2.72 -20.88
N VAL A 509 -3.29 -2.12 -21.14
CA VAL A 509 -2.08 -2.91 -21.45
C VAL A 509 -1.66 -3.77 -20.26
N LEU A 510 -1.67 -3.23 -19.03
CA LEU A 510 -1.41 -4.04 -17.84
C LEU A 510 -2.52 -5.09 -17.64
N ASP A 511 -3.79 -4.74 -17.86
CA ASP A 511 -4.92 -5.69 -17.81
C ASP A 511 -4.74 -6.89 -18.77
N GLY A 512 -4.24 -6.63 -19.97
CA GLY A 512 -3.93 -7.64 -20.97
C GLY A 512 -2.78 -8.57 -20.54
N ILE A 513 -1.78 -8.04 -19.84
CA ILE A 513 -0.69 -8.83 -19.23
C ILE A 513 -1.24 -9.66 -18.07
N MET A 514 -1.99 -9.06 -17.15
CA MET A 514 -2.63 -9.71 -16.00
C MET A 514 -3.54 -10.86 -16.44
N SER A 515 -4.32 -10.64 -17.50
CA SER A 515 -5.19 -11.66 -18.09
C SER A 515 -4.39 -12.86 -18.61
N TYR A 516 -3.26 -12.61 -19.29
CA TYR A 516 -2.38 -13.69 -19.77
C TYR A 516 -1.70 -14.43 -18.60
N GLU A 517 -1.24 -13.72 -17.57
CA GLU A 517 -0.66 -14.33 -16.37
C GLU A 517 -1.61 -15.29 -15.64
N ASN A 518 -2.93 -15.02 -15.69
CA ASN A 518 -3.94 -15.88 -15.07
C ASN A 518 -4.07 -17.24 -15.79
N ASP A 519 -3.81 -17.28 -17.10
CA ASP A 519 -3.81 -18.52 -17.90
C ASP A 519 -2.52 -19.35 -17.70
N LEU A 520 -1.44 -18.73 -17.18
CA LEU A 520 -0.15 -19.39 -16.97
C LEU A 520 -0.13 -20.27 -15.70
N SER A 521 0.48 -21.46 -15.84
CA SER A 521 0.80 -22.31 -14.70
C SER A 521 1.78 -21.63 -13.73
N ILE A 522 1.83 -22.13 -12.49
CA ILE A 522 2.76 -21.68 -11.44
C ILE A 522 4.23 -21.74 -11.93
N THR A 523 4.57 -22.72 -12.75
CA THR A 523 5.92 -22.90 -13.30
C THR A 523 6.22 -21.87 -14.39
N GLU A 524 5.25 -21.58 -15.26
CA GLU A 524 5.39 -20.58 -16.32
C GLU A 524 5.46 -19.16 -15.76
N ARG A 525 4.69 -18.85 -14.69
CA ARG A 525 4.84 -17.60 -13.94
C ARG A 525 6.14 -17.49 -13.12
N GLY A 526 6.91 -18.58 -12.99
CA GLY A 526 8.14 -18.62 -12.21
C GLY A 526 7.95 -18.64 -10.68
N GLY A 527 6.72 -18.75 -10.18
CA GLY A 527 6.43 -18.78 -8.74
C GLY A 527 4.93 -18.84 -8.43
N LEU A 528 4.56 -19.34 -7.24
CA LEU A 528 3.16 -19.48 -6.82
C LEU A 528 2.45 -18.12 -6.71
N TYR A 529 3.19 -17.10 -6.31
CA TYR A 529 2.68 -15.74 -6.07
C TYR A 529 3.36 -14.69 -6.95
N ALA A 530 3.99 -15.13 -8.04
CA ALA A 530 4.59 -14.23 -9.03
C ALA A 530 3.48 -13.64 -9.92
N GLN A 531 3.44 -12.32 -9.98
CA GLN A 531 2.48 -11.52 -10.73
C GLN A 531 3.18 -10.20 -11.13
N THR A 532 2.93 -9.65 -12.31
CA THR A 532 3.43 -8.30 -12.64
C THR A 532 2.58 -7.26 -11.90
N ASP A 533 3.23 -6.51 -11.00
CA ASP A 533 2.58 -5.45 -10.21
C ASP A 533 2.89 -4.02 -10.72
N VAL A 534 3.87 -3.83 -11.61
CA VAL A 534 4.18 -2.52 -12.20
C VAL A 534 4.73 -2.67 -13.62
N ILE A 535 4.31 -1.77 -14.51
CA ILE A 535 4.93 -1.55 -15.83
C ILE A 535 5.12 -0.05 -16.11
N GLY A 536 6.13 0.27 -16.91
CA GLY A 536 6.28 1.53 -17.60
C GLY A 536 5.94 1.35 -19.06
N ILE A 537 5.16 2.27 -19.63
CA ILE A 537 4.87 2.29 -21.06
C ILE A 537 5.45 3.56 -21.64
N ASP A 538 6.32 3.41 -22.64
CA ASP A 538 6.85 4.50 -23.42
C ASP A 538 6.00 4.68 -24.68
N LEU A 539 5.47 5.89 -24.83
CA LEU A 539 4.58 6.29 -25.91
C LEU A 539 5.13 7.52 -26.63
N VAL A 540 4.62 7.73 -27.84
CA VAL A 540 4.71 9.02 -28.53
C VAL A 540 3.32 9.59 -28.77
N ILE A 541 3.23 10.91 -28.82
CA ILE A 541 2.00 11.63 -29.16
C ILE A 541 2.08 11.96 -30.65
N THR A 542 1.18 11.42 -31.46
CA THR A 542 1.07 11.71 -32.91
C THR A 542 -0.34 12.18 -33.27
N THR A 543 -0.56 12.52 -34.54
CA THR A 543 -1.88 12.91 -35.05
C THR A 543 -2.28 11.96 -36.18
N ARG A 544 -3.32 11.13 -35.97
CA ARG A 544 -3.89 10.26 -37.02
C ARG A 544 -5.24 10.84 -37.45
N ASN A 545 -5.42 11.11 -38.75
CA ASN A 545 -6.64 11.73 -39.31
C ASN A 545 -7.06 13.05 -38.63
N GLY A 546 -6.10 13.85 -38.16
CA GLY A 546 -6.37 15.10 -37.43
C GLY A 546 -6.67 14.94 -35.93
N VAL A 547 -6.65 13.71 -35.39
CA VAL A 547 -6.92 13.42 -33.97
C VAL A 547 -5.64 13.00 -33.26
N LEU A 548 -5.39 13.56 -32.07
CA LEU A 548 -4.29 13.16 -31.20
C LEU A 548 -4.41 11.67 -30.87
N THR A 549 -3.32 10.92 -31.04
CA THR A 549 -3.29 9.48 -30.82
C THR A 549 -2.06 9.10 -30.00
N PRO A 550 -2.22 8.41 -28.86
CA PRO A 550 -1.09 7.86 -28.10
C PRO A 550 -0.63 6.54 -28.74
N VAL A 551 0.63 6.47 -29.14
CA VAL A 551 1.20 5.30 -29.82
C VAL A 551 2.26 4.65 -28.94
N GLY A 552 2.04 3.39 -28.55
CA GLY A 552 2.92 2.61 -27.69
C GLY A 552 4.17 2.11 -28.43
N ILE A 553 5.35 2.42 -27.90
CA ILE A 553 6.65 2.09 -28.48
C ILE A 553 7.33 0.92 -27.76
N GLU A 554 7.22 0.89 -26.43
CA GLU A 554 7.89 -0.08 -25.56
C GLU A 554 7.13 -0.21 -24.22
N VAL A 555 7.10 -1.43 -23.67
CA VAL A 555 6.77 -1.69 -22.26
C VAL A 555 8.05 -2.17 -21.57
N ASN A 556 8.20 -1.84 -20.29
CA ASN A 556 9.29 -2.33 -19.45
C ASN A 556 8.84 -2.49 -17.99
N SER A 557 9.51 -3.37 -17.27
CA SER A 557 9.30 -3.58 -15.82
C SER A 557 10.30 -2.84 -14.93
N HIS A 558 11.50 -2.54 -15.44
CA HIS A 558 12.68 -2.15 -14.65
C HIS A 558 12.96 -0.64 -14.59
N ASP A 559 12.87 0.09 -15.71
CA ASP A 559 13.17 1.54 -15.79
C ASP A 559 11.94 2.44 -15.52
N CYS A 560 10.80 1.83 -15.17
CA CYS A 560 9.48 2.46 -15.20
C CYS A 560 9.30 3.63 -14.22
N THR A 561 9.97 3.58 -13.06
CA THR A 561 9.88 4.57 -11.98
C THR A 561 10.91 5.71 -12.09
N PHE A 562 11.96 5.57 -12.90
CA PHE A 562 13.12 6.49 -12.87
C PHE A 562 12.73 7.95 -13.21
N ASN A 563 12.05 8.17 -14.34
CA ASN A 563 11.58 9.51 -14.73
C ASN A 563 10.55 10.08 -13.74
N CYS A 564 9.77 9.21 -13.09
CA CYS A 564 8.76 9.61 -12.11
C CYS A 564 9.44 10.13 -10.84
N GLN A 565 10.50 9.46 -10.37
CA GLN A 565 11.35 9.91 -9.26
C GLN A 565 11.98 11.28 -9.52
N VAL A 566 12.49 11.51 -10.73
CA VAL A 566 13.06 12.82 -11.11
C VAL A 566 11.97 13.92 -11.08
N TYR A 567 10.80 13.64 -11.63
CA TYR A 567 9.67 14.57 -11.64
C TYR A 567 9.15 14.88 -10.23
N GLU A 568 8.95 13.85 -9.39
CA GLU A 568 8.52 13.99 -8.00
C GLU A 568 9.51 14.79 -7.12
N ASN A 569 10.80 14.76 -7.45
CA ASN A 569 11.81 15.61 -6.78
C ASN A 569 11.74 17.08 -7.23
N ILE A 570 11.33 17.36 -8.48
CA ILE A 570 11.05 18.72 -8.97
C ILE A 570 9.72 19.25 -8.40
N TYR A 571 8.78 18.34 -8.12
CA TYR A 571 7.42 18.63 -7.63
C TYR A 571 7.14 17.92 -6.30
N PRO A 572 7.69 18.37 -5.15
CA PRO A 572 7.64 17.64 -3.88
C PRO A 572 6.24 17.31 -3.35
N GLN A 573 5.21 18.05 -3.78
CA GLN A 573 3.82 17.77 -3.44
C GLN A 573 3.26 16.49 -4.08
N GLU A 574 3.91 15.98 -5.13
CA GLU A 574 3.53 14.76 -5.85
C GLU A 574 4.38 13.54 -5.45
N LYS A 575 5.29 13.70 -4.48
CA LYS A 575 6.21 12.66 -4.03
C LYS A 575 5.48 11.38 -3.56
N GLY A 576 5.89 10.26 -4.13
CA GLY A 576 5.32 8.93 -3.93
C GLY A 576 4.05 8.63 -4.73
N LEU A 577 3.44 9.59 -5.45
CA LEU A 577 2.17 9.34 -6.16
C LEU A 577 2.31 8.31 -7.27
N SER A 578 3.43 8.29 -8.01
CA SER A 578 3.64 7.35 -9.11
C SER A 578 3.74 5.89 -8.67
N VAL A 579 4.07 5.63 -7.40
CA VAL A 579 4.24 4.28 -6.84
C VAL A 579 3.22 3.92 -5.76
N ARG A 580 2.43 4.89 -5.26
CA ARG A 580 1.47 4.68 -4.16
C ARG A 580 0.54 3.46 -4.35
N PRO A 581 -0.09 3.23 -5.53
CA PRO A 581 -0.96 2.05 -5.69
C PRO A 581 -0.19 0.73 -5.56
N TRP A 582 1.06 0.68 -6.01
CA TRP A 582 1.93 -0.49 -5.84
C TRP A 582 2.31 -0.69 -4.36
N ILE A 583 2.64 0.38 -3.62
CA ILE A 583 2.89 0.33 -2.17
C ILE A 583 1.66 -0.18 -1.39
N GLU A 584 0.46 0.27 -1.75
CA GLU A 584 -0.80 -0.24 -1.20
C GLU A 584 -0.96 -1.76 -1.46
N THR A 585 -0.59 -2.23 -2.65
CA THR A 585 -0.56 -3.66 -3.01
C THR A 585 0.46 -4.45 -2.20
N MET A 586 1.70 -3.96 -2.05
CA MET A 586 2.74 -4.61 -1.24
C MET A 586 2.30 -4.81 0.22
N ILE A 587 1.69 -3.77 0.80
CA ILE A 587 1.18 -3.77 2.17
C ILE A 587 -0.03 -4.70 2.30
N THR A 588 -1.00 -4.62 1.40
CA THR A 588 -2.21 -5.46 1.43
C THR A 588 -1.87 -6.93 1.27
N ARG A 589 -0.99 -7.29 0.33
CA ARG A 589 -0.55 -8.68 0.13
C ARG A 589 0.32 -9.18 1.29
N SER A 590 1.19 -8.36 1.86
CA SER A 590 1.94 -8.70 3.09
C SER A 590 1.01 -9.01 4.27
N GLN A 591 -0.02 -8.19 4.48
CA GLN A 591 -0.99 -8.36 5.57
C GLN A 591 -1.83 -9.63 5.37
N LYS A 592 -2.36 -9.87 4.17
CA LYS A 592 -3.05 -11.13 3.83
C LYS A 592 -2.12 -12.33 4.06
N PHE A 593 -0.87 -12.28 3.60
CA PHE A 593 0.11 -13.36 3.79
C PHE A 593 0.39 -13.69 5.28
N LEU A 594 0.34 -12.69 6.18
CA LEU A 594 0.48 -12.91 7.62
C LEU A 594 -0.77 -13.52 8.28
N LEU A 595 -1.95 -13.37 7.65
CA LEU A 595 -3.22 -13.96 8.10
C LEU A 595 -3.46 -15.38 7.57
N VAL A 596 -2.92 -15.75 6.41
CA VAL A 596 -3.13 -17.08 5.81
C VAL A 596 -2.75 -18.21 6.78
N GLY A 597 -3.71 -19.08 7.07
CA GLY A 597 -3.57 -20.23 7.96
C GLY A 597 -3.71 -19.91 9.46
N LYS A 598 -3.89 -18.64 9.84
CA LYS A 598 -4.16 -18.24 11.24
C LYS A 598 -5.51 -18.77 11.71
N THR A 599 -5.58 -19.17 12.97
CA THR A 599 -6.83 -19.63 13.59
C THR A 599 -7.34 -18.57 14.56
N ILE A 600 -8.50 -17.96 14.29
CA ILE A 600 -9.05 -16.84 15.06
C ILE A 600 -10.33 -17.29 15.76
N LEU A 601 -10.39 -17.07 17.06
CA LEU A 601 -11.58 -17.28 17.88
C LEU A 601 -12.55 -16.10 17.68
N VAL A 602 -13.79 -16.38 17.27
CA VAL A 602 -14.88 -15.40 17.23
C VAL A 602 -15.91 -15.78 18.28
N ILE A 603 -16.26 -14.82 19.14
CA ILE A 603 -17.30 -14.97 20.16
C ILE A 603 -18.55 -14.20 19.71
N GLY A 604 -19.66 -14.89 19.51
CA GLY A 604 -20.90 -14.30 18.98
C GLY A 604 -20.84 -14.03 17.48
N ALA A 605 -21.71 -14.69 16.74
CA ALA A 605 -21.88 -14.53 15.30
C ALA A 605 -22.70 -13.28 14.95
N GLY A 606 -23.66 -12.91 15.81
CA GLY A 606 -24.55 -11.78 15.63
C GLY A 606 -25.76 -12.11 14.75
N ASN A 607 -26.17 -11.16 13.91
CA ASN A 607 -27.30 -11.33 12.98
C ASN A 607 -26.83 -11.48 11.52
N TYR A 608 -27.77 -11.68 10.60
CA TYR A 608 -27.51 -11.82 9.16
C TYR A 608 -26.63 -10.70 8.57
N GLY A 609 -26.72 -9.46 9.07
CA GLY A 609 -25.84 -8.35 8.68
C GLY A 609 -24.34 -8.57 8.93
N LYS A 610 -23.95 -9.68 9.57
CA LYS A 610 -22.56 -10.13 9.79
C LYS A 610 -22.07 -11.18 8.79
N ASP A 611 -22.95 -11.73 7.95
CA ASP A 611 -22.67 -12.72 6.90
C ASP A 611 -21.36 -12.46 6.13
N SER A 612 -21.20 -11.25 5.60
CA SER A 612 -20.02 -10.82 4.83
C SER A 612 -18.66 -10.93 5.55
N ILE A 613 -18.64 -11.24 6.85
CA ILE A 613 -17.42 -11.46 7.66
C ILE A 613 -16.84 -12.85 7.40
N TRP A 614 -17.69 -13.88 7.25
CA TRP A 614 -17.26 -15.28 7.16
C TRP A 614 -16.59 -15.58 5.82
N GLY A 615 -17.25 -15.20 4.71
CA GLY A 615 -16.65 -15.24 3.37
C GLY A 615 -15.35 -14.42 3.28
N ALA A 616 -15.28 -13.26 3.95
CA ALA A 616 -14.05 -12.46 3.99
C ALA A 616 -12.93 -13.11 4.80
N ALA A 617 -13.23 -13.90 5.84
CA ALA A 617 -12.23 -14.71 6.54
C ALA A 617 -11.69 -15.83 5.64
N LEU A 618 -12.58 -16.49 4.89
CA LEU A 618 -12.22 -17.53 3.92
C LEU A 618 -11.32 -16.98 2.81
N ASP A 619 -11.66 -15.82 2.22
CA ASP A 619 -10.86 -15.11 1.20
C ASP A 619 -9.44 -14.76 1.70
N MET A 620 -9.28 -14.51 3.00
CA MET A 620 -8.00 -14.22 3.65
C MET A 620 -7.24 -15.48 4.08
N GLY A 621 -7.83 -16.67 3.89
CA GLY A 621 -7.29 -17.94 4.37
C GLY A 621 -7.26 -18.09 5.89
N VAL A 622 -8.10 -17.33 6.60
CA VAL A 622 -8.26 -17.37 8.07
C VAL A 622 -9.20 -18.51 8.44
N LYS A 623 -8.82 -19.29 9.46
CA LYS A 623 -9.68 -20.33 10.04
C LYS A 623 -10.44 -19.74 11.22
N VAL A 624 -11.76 -19.61 11.08
CA VAL A 624 -12.63 -19.14 12.17
C VAL A 624 -13.01 -20.31 13.07
N VAL A 625 -12.77 -20.18 14.38
CA VAL A 625 -13.41 -21.00 15.41
C VAL A 625 -14.50 -20.13 16.03
N LEU A 626 -15.77 -20.44 15.78
CA LEU A 626 -16.91 -19.67 16.26
C LEU A 626 -17.47 -20.29 17.54
N VAL A 627 -17.68 -19.46 18.57
CA VAL A 627 -18.47 -19.80 19.76
C VAL A 627 -19.78 -19.06 19.67
N GLU A 628 -20.90 -19.78 19.71
CA GLU A 628 -22.25 -19.24 19.53
C GLU A 628 -23.25 -19.92 20.48
N SER A 629 -24.24 -19.15 20.94
CA SER A 629 -25.35 -19.60 21.79
C SER A 629 -26.47 -20.25 20.97
N ASP A 630 -26.74 -19.79 19.73
CA ASP A 630 -27.71 -20.44 18.84
C ASP A 630 -27.11 -21.67 18.11
N PRO A 631 -27.58 -22.91 18.39
CA PRO A 631 -27.10 -24.11 17.72
C PRO A 631 -27.56 -24.27 16.26
N HIS A 632 -28.39 -23.36 15.73
CA HIS A 632 -28.88 -23.38 14.34
C HIS A 632 -28.42 -22.17 13.51
N HIS A 633 -27.45 -21.39 14.02
CA HIS A 633 -27.00 -20.17 13.38
C HIS A 633 -26.42 -20.41 11.96
N PHE A 634 -26.80 -19.58 10.98
CA PHE A 634 -26.45 -19.79 9.56
C PHE A 634 -24.95 -19.96 9.29
N ALA A 635 -24.09 -19.24 10.04
CA ALA A 635 -22.64 -19.29 9.89
C ALA A 635 -21.98 -20.66 10.21
N ILE A 636 -22.72 -21.65 10.73
CA ILE A 636 -22.18 -22.99 11.05
C ILE A 636 -21.45 -23.64 9.86
N GLU A 637 -21.99 -23.47 8.64
CA GLU A 637 -21.42 -24.09 7.43
C GLU A 637 -20.23 -23.29 6.83
N GLU A 638 -19.99 -22.07 7.31
CA GLU A 638 -19.00 -21.13 6.76
C GLU A 638 -17.71 -21.02 7.60
N VAL A 639 -17.74 -21.51 8.84
CA VAL A 639 -16.62 -21.45 9.78
C VAL A 639 -15.80 -22.74 9.79
N ALA A 640 -14.53 -22.66 10.19
CA ALA A 640 -13.65 -23.82 10.20
C ALA A 640 -13.94 -24.78 11.38
N GLU A 641 -14.46 -24.25 12.49
CA GLU A 641 -15.06 -25.04 13.58
C GLU A 641 -16.14 -24.24 14.29
N PHE A 642 -17.21 -24.91 14.73
CA PHE A 642 -18.31 -24.35 15.48
C PHE A 642 -18.41 -24.98 16.89
N ILE A 643 -18.56 -24.13 17.91
CA ILE A 643 -18.70 -24.52 19.31
C ILE A 643 -20.01 -23.91 19.84
N HIS A 644 -21.06 -24.73 19.89
CA HIS A 644 -22.29 -24.36 20.60
C HIS A 644 -22.01 -24.28 22.10
N TYR A 645 -22.22 -23.10 22.68
CA TYR A 645 -22.13 -22.86 24.12
C TYR A 645 -22.95 -21.63 24.50
N ASP A 646 -24.01 -21.83 25.29
CA ASP A 646 -24.82 -20.74 25.83
C ASP A 646 -23.99 -19.79 26.73
N PHE A 647 -23.87 -18.54 26.27
CA PHE A 647 -23.24 -17.43 26.97
C PHE A 647 -24.15 -16.22 27.20
N MET A 648 -25.47 -16.38 27.07
CA MET A 648 -26.40 -15.26 27.15
C MET A 648 -26.42 -14.58 28.53
N ASP A 649 -26.14 -15.29 29.63
CA ASP A 649 -26.01 -14.67 30.95
C ASP A 649 -24.67 -13.93 31.11
N HIS A 650 -24.64 -12.72 30.56
CA HIS A 650 -23.49 -11.83 30.57
C HIS A 650 -23.06 -11.36 31.97
N THR A 651 -23.91 -11.50 33.00
CA THR A 651 -23.51 -11.28 34.41
C THR A 651 -22.48 -12.32 34.88
N GLN A 652 -22.32 -13.41 34.14
CA GLN A 652 -21.40 -14.51 34.44
C GLN A 652 -20.24 -14.61 33.43
N ASP A 653 -19.95 -13.58 32.62
CA ASP A 653 -18.94 -13.58 31.55
C ASP A 653 -17.58 -14.22 31.97
N ASP A 654 -17.07 -13.94 33.17
CA ASP A 654 -15.87 -14.59 33.73
C ASP A 654 -15.96 -16.13 33.75
N LYS A 655 -17.12 -16.67 34.11
CA LYS A 655 -17.38 -18.12 34.16
C LYS A 655 -17.60 -18.69 32.76
N HIS A 656 -18.27 -17.96 31.86
CA HIS A 656 -18.40 -18.33 30.45
C HIS A 656 -17.00 -18.43 29.81
N ALA A 657 -16.14 -17.44 30.02
CA ALA A 657 -14.75 -17.43 29.54
C ALA A 657 -13.94 -18.64 30.05
N ILE A 658 -14.03 -18.96 31.35
CA ILE A 658 -13.35 -20.14 31.94
C ILE A 658 -13.85 -21.46 31.31
N LYS A 659 -15.15 -21.58 30.98
CA LYS A 659 -15.70 -22.77 30.33
C LYS A 659 -15.27 -22.86 28.86
N ILE A 660 -15.35 -21.77 28.09
CA ILE A 660 -14.88 -21.69 26.69
C ILE A 660 -13.40 -22.05 26.62
N TYR A 661 -12.57 -21.48 27.51
CA TYR A 661 -11.15 -21.84 27.62
C TYR A 661 -10.93 -23.35 27.85
N LYS A 662 -11.74 -23.99 28.71
CA LYS A 662 -11.67 -25.44 28.95
C LYS A 662 -12.05 -26.25 27.71
N LEU A 663 -13.09 -25.85 26.97
CA LEU A 663 -13.50 -26.49 25.71
C LEU A 663 -12.37 -26.44 24.68
N LEU A 664 -11.77 -25.25 24.46
CA LEU A 664 -10.62 -25.07 23.57
C LEU A 664 -9.43 -25.98 23.96
N LYS A 665 -9.13 -26.10 25.27
CA LYS A 665 -8.08 -27.00 25.76
C LYS A 665 -8.41 -28.48 25.59
N GLN A 666 -9.65 -28.89 25.82
CA GLN A 666 -10.12 -30.27 25.64
C GLN A 666 -10.01 -30.69 24.17
N ASN A 667 -10.42 -29.81 23.25
CA ASN A 667 -10.34 -30.03 21.80
C ASN A 667 -8.93 -29.78 21.22
N LYS A 668 -7.93 -29.48 22.08
CA LYS A 668 -6.54 -29.17 21.71
C LYS A 668 -6.39 -28.02 20.71
N MET A 669 -7.37 -27.12 20.67
CA MET A 669 -7.38 -25.98 19.78
C MET A 669 -6.34 -24.95 20.20
N LYS A 670 -5.59 -24.46 19.21
CA LYS A 670 -4.68 -23.34 19.35
C LYS A 670 -5.17 -22.22 18.46
N VAL A 671 -5.42 -21.07 19.08
CA VAL A 671 -5.84 -19.85 18.39
C VAL A 671 -4.69 -18.85 18.40
N ASP A 672 -4.58 -18.09 17.32
CA ASP A 672 -3.61 -17.02 17.11
C ASP A 672 -4.17 -15.63 17.48
N GLY A 673 -5.49 -15.48 17.51
CA GLY A 673 -6.20 -14.24 17.84
C GLY A 673 -7.62 -14.51 18.34
N CYS A 674 -8.24 -13.51 18.98
CA CYS A 674 -9.61 -13.56 19.47
C CYS A 674 -10.31 -12.21 19.26
N VAL A 675 -11.55 -12.23 18.77
CA VAL A 675 -12.31 -11.04 18.37
C VAL A 675 -13.82 -11.28 18.50
N THR A 676 -14.61 -10.21 18.50
CA THR A 676 -16.06 -10.27 18.26
C THR A 676 -16.50 -9.14 17.35
N PHE A 677 -17.61 -9.35 16.66
CA PHE A 677 -18.31 -8.34 15.87
C PHE A 677 -19.71 -8.03 16.44
N TRP A 678 -20.01 -8.55 17.63
CA TRP A 678 -21.27 -8.38 18.36
C TRP A 678 -21.07 -7.58 19.65
N GLU A 679 -22.02 -6.71 20.02
CA GLU A 679 -21.82 -5.76 21.12
C GLU A 679 -21.77 -6.43 22.50
N ASP A 680 -22.64 -7.42 22.72
CA ASP A 680 -22.81 -8.05 24.04
C ASP A 680 -21.63 -8.96 24.39
N CYS A 681 -20.96 -9.47 23.37
CA CYS A 681 -19.78 -10.32 23.48
C CYS A 681 -18.47 -9.55 23.72
N VAL A 682 -18.47 -8.21 23.70
CA VAL A 682 -17.23 -7.41 23.84
C VAL A 682 -16.52 -7.66 25.18
N PRO A 683 -17.18 -7.66 26.36
CA PRO A 683 -16.52 -7.94 27.63
C PRO A 683 -16.02 -9.38 27.74
N LEU A 684 -16.85 -10.38 27.39
CA LEU A 684 -16.46 -11.79 27.28
C LEU A 684 -15.21 -11.99 26.40
N THR A 685 -15.16 -11.33 25.25
CA THR A 685 -14.01 -11.38 24.31
C THR A 685 -12.76 -10.79 24.94
N ALA A 686 -12.86 -9.66 25.65
CA ALA A 686 -11.71 -9.06 26.34
C ALA A 686 -11.16 -9.98 27.45
N ILE A 687 -12.04 -10.66 28.19
CA ILE A 687 -11.65 -11.65 29.21
C ILE A 687 -10.97 -12.85 28.53
N MET A 688 -11.51 -13.34 27.41
CA MET A 688 -10.89 -14.41 26.62
C MET A 688 -9.51 -14.03 26.09
N CYS A 689 -9.31 -12.81 25.57
CA CYS A 689 -8.01 -12.30 25.18
C CYS A 689 -7.01 -12.31 26.35
N GLN A 690 -7.45 -11.87 27.54
CA GLN A 690 -6.61 -11.89 28.74
C GLN A 690 -6.25 -13.32 29.18
N LEU A 691 -7.21 -14.26 29.19
CA LEU A 691 -6.99 -15.67 29.56
C LEU A 691 -6.09 -16.43 28.56
N LEU A 692 -6.14 -16.06 27.29
CA LEU A 692 -5.34 -16.66 26.22
C LEU A 692 -4.00 -15.95 25.98
N ASN A 693 -3.76 -14.80 26.63
CA ASN A 693 -2.62 -13.91 26.39
C ASN A 693 -2.52 -13.49 24.90
N LEU A 694 -3.63 -12.97 24.37
CA LEU A 694 -3.79 -12.48 23.01
C LEU A 694 -4.02 -10.96 23.00
N THR A 695 -3.75 -10.33 21.87
CA THR A 695 -3.99 -8.89 21.67
C THR A 695 -5.48 -8.63 21.47
N GLY A 696 -6.02 -7.63 22.17
CA GLY A 696 -7.42 -7.22 22.06
C GLY A 696 -7.73 -6.01 22.95
N PRO A 697 -9.02 -5.62 23.08
CA PRO A 697 -9.44 -4.61 24.04
C PRO A 697 -9.12 -5.08 25.47
N SER A 698 -8.72 -4.17 26.35
CA SER A 698 -8.52 -4.52 27.75
C SER A 698 -9.88 -4.79 28.42
N VAL A 699 -9.94 -5.68 29.41
CA VAL A 699 -11.17 -5.97 30.17
C VAL A 699 -11.76 -4.67 30.77
N PHE A 700 -10.90 -3.80 31.31
CA PHE A 700 -11.29 -2.48 31.80
C PHE A 700 -11.89 -1.59 30.69
N GLY A 701 -11.28 -1.58 29.50
CA GLY A 701 -11.79 -0.84 28.34
C GLY A 701 -13.15 -1.34 27.87
N ALA A 702 -13.28 -2.66 27.69
CA ALA A 702 -14.51 -3.32 27.25
C ALA A 702 -15.67 -3.09 28.21
N MET A 703 -15.46 -3.30 29.52
CA MET A 703 -16.46 -3.03 30.56
C MET A 703 -16.87 -1.55 30.59
N ASN A 704 -15.92 -0.61 30.55
CA ASN A 704 -16.27 0.81 30.51
C ASN A 704 -17.02 1.21 29.24
N ALA A 705 -16.66 0.64 28.07
CA ALA A 705 -17.32 0.95 26.80
C ALA A 705 -18.79 0.48 26.79
N LYS A 706 -19.05 -0.72 27.31
CA LYS A 706 -20.41 -1.31 27.39
C LYS A 706 -21.37 -0.47 28.24
N HIS A 707 -20.87 0.23 29.26
CA HIS A 707 -21.67 1.03 30.18
C HIS A 707 -21.47 2.55 29.95
N LYS A 708 -22.47 3.24 29.37
CA LYS A 708 -22.45 4.69 29.08
C LYS A 708 -22.03 5.52 30.31
N ASN A 709 -22.60 5.21 31.48
CA ASN A 709 -22.27 5.86 32.76
C ASN A 709 -20.78 5.74 33.16
N ALA A 710 -20.17 4.56 32.95
CA ALA A 710 -18.79 4.26 33.32
C ALA A 710 -17.80 4.96 32.39
N THR A 711 -18.08 4.93 31.08
CA THR A 711 -17.37 5.73 30.08
C THR A 711 -17.35 7.21 30.48
N LEU A 712 -18.51 7.84 30.70
CA LEU A 712 -18.58 9.26 31.06
C LEU A 712 -17.87 9.54 32.40
N SER A 713 -18.01 8.66 33.38
CA SER A 713 -17.33 8.76 34.68
C SER A 713 -15.80 8.73 34.56
N VAL A 714 -15.23 7.87 33.71
CA VAL A 714 -13.78 7.77 33.50
C VAL A 714 -13.24 8.96 32.71
N LEU A 715 -13.99 9.44 31.71
CA LEU A 715 -13.62 10.59 30.89
C LEU A 715 -13.64 11.91 31.68
N ARG A 716 -14.58 12.05 32.62
CA ARG A 716 -14.68 13.23 33.52
C ARG A 716 -13.59 13.34 34.56
N LYS A 717 -12.96 12.23 34.98
CA LYS A 717 -11.86 12.23 35.97
C LYS A 717 -10.56 12.89 35.47
N ARG A 718 -10.41 13.16 34.16
CA ARG A 718 -9.23 13.85 33.62
C ARG A 718 -9.49 15.36 33.52
N ILE A 719 -8.94 16.09 34.49
CA ILE A 719 -9.05 17.56 34.62
C ILE A 719 -7.71 18.29 34.48
N SER A 720 -6.60 17.57 34.25
CA SER A 720 -5.25 18.13 34.22
C SER A 720 -4.81 18.45 32.79
N ASP A 721 -4.54 19.73 32.52
CA ASP A 721 -4.08 20.20 31.21
C ASP A 721 -2.69 19.64 30.87
N ILE A 722 -2.64 18.81 29.82
CA ILE A 722 -1.42 18.55 29.07
C ILE A 722 -1.61 19.31 27.75
N PRO A 723 -0.83 20.36 27.43
CA PRO A 723 -1.11 21.27 26.31
C PRO A 723 -1.30 20.63 24.92
N HIS A 724 -0.86 19.38 24.74
CA HIS A 724 -1.00 18.60 23.50
C HIS A 724 -2.32 17.81 23.40
N PHE A 725 -3.13 17.73 24.46
CA PHE A 725 -4.36 16.95 24.51
C PHE A 725 -5.50 17.73 25.17
N LEU A 726 -6.66 17.79 24.52
CA LEU A 726 -7.88 18.31 25.13
C LEU A 726 -8.28 17.45 26.34
N ASN A 727 -8.87 18.08 27.36
CA ASN A 727 -9.44 17.34 28.48
C ASN A 727 -10.66 16.55 27.99
N THR A 728 -10.67 15.24 28.22
CA THR A 728 -11.76 14.35 27.77
C THR A 728 -13.12 14.73 28.34
N CYS A 729 -13.17 15.40 29.50
CA CYS A 729 -14.41 15.94 30.07
C CYS A 729 -15.11 16.97 29.16
N LEU A 730 -14.38 17.70 28.31
CA LEU A 730 -14.95 18.65 27.35
C LEU A 730 -15.82 17.94 26.31
N ASN A 731 -15.54 16.67 26.02
CA ASN A 731 -16.31 15.85 25.09
C ASN A 731 -17.49 15.13 25.78
N THR A 732 -17.68 15.28 27.10
CA THR A 732 -18.74 14.59 27.85
C THR A 732 -19.93 15.49 28.17
N SER A 733 -21.13 14.93 28.14
CA SER A 733 -22.35 15.56 28.66
C SER A 733 -22.44 15.48 30.20
N LEU A 734 -23.34 16.27 30.78
CA LEU A 734 -23.85 16.04 32.14
C LEU A 734 -24.78 14.82 32.15
N PHE A 735 -24.76 14.09 33.28
CA PHE A 735 -25.64 12.95 33.55
C PHE A 735 -25.82 12.77 35.06
N THR A 736 -26.94 12.16 35.46
CA THR A 736 -27.21 11.68 36.83
C THR A 736 -27.66 10.21 36.78
N PHE A 737 -28.09 9.64 37.90
CA PHE A 737 -28.63 8.29 37.99
C PHE A 737 -30.08 8.37 38.44
N ILE A 738 -30.96 7.53 37.90
CA ILE A 738 -32.36 7.46 38.30
C ILE A 738 -32.62 6.10 38.96
N GLY A 739 -32.52 6.05 40.29
CA GLY A 739 -32.92 4.88 41.10
C GLY A 739 -34.34 4.99 41.65
N GLY A 740 -34.87 6.21 41.78
CA GLY A 740 -36.24 6.45 42.21
C GLY A 740 -36.69 7.91 42.06
N LYS A 741 -37.89 8.22 42.55
CA LYS A 741 -38.57 9.50 42.30
C LYS A 741 -37.80 10.72 42.84
N THR A 742 -37.09 10.57 43.96
CA THR A 742 -36.23 11.61 44.54
C THR A 742 -35.01 11.92 43.68
N ASP A 743 -34.55 10.98 42.86
CA ASP A 743 -33.41 11.21 41.96
C ASP A 743 -33.83 12.04 40.73
N ILE A 744 -35.07 11.88 40.27
CA ILE A 744 -35.66 12.68 39.20
C ILE A 744 -35.72 14.16 39.61
N GLU A 745 -36.15 14.45 40.84
CA GLU A 745 -36.13 15.81 41.40
C GLU A 745 -34.69 16.37 41.46
N ASN A 746 -33.71 15.55 41.84
CA ASN A 746 -32.30 15.96 41.86
C ASN A 746 -31.71 16.19 40.45
N ALA A 747 -32.05 15.36 39.48
CA ALA A 747 -31.62 15.49 38.09
C ALA A 747 -32.04 16.86 37.49
N THR A 748 -33.28 17.30 37.74
CA THR A 748 -33.77 18.62 37.27
C THR A 748 -33.01 19.83 37.85
N ASN A 749 -32.20 19.64 38.89
CA ASN A 749 -31.32 20.68 39.45
C ASN A 749 -29.89 20.65 38.84
N ILE A 750 -29.48 19.54 38.21
CA ILE A 750 -28.13 19.32 37.68
C ILE A 750 -28.10 19.59 36.17
N THR A 751 -29.14 19.17 35.45
CA THR A 751 -29.33 19.39 34.01
C THR A 751 -30.54 20.31 33.78
N GLN A 752 -30.59 21.01 32.63
CA GLN A 752 -31.78 21.80 32.20
C GLN A 752 -32.46 21.19 30.97
N PHE A 753 -33.80 21.16 30.96
CA PHE A 753 -34.58 20.55 29.87
C PHE A 753 -34.25 21.16 28.48
N PRO A 754 -34.34 20.38 27.39
CA PRO A 754 -34.79 18.98 27.33
C PRO A 754 -33.74 17.96 27.80
N PHE A 755 -34.20 16.78 28.20
CA PHE A 755 -33.34 15.66 28.62
C PHE A 755 -33.48 14.46 27.70
N VAL A 756 -32.44 13.62 27.68
CA VAL A 756 -32.53 12.25 27.18
C VAL A 756 -32.59 11.32 28.37
N LEU A 757 -33.68 10.57 28.50
CA LEU A 757 -33.74 9.41 29.37
C LEU A 757 -33.11 8.23 28.61
N ASN A 758 -32.18 7.52 29.25
CA ASN A 758 -31.37 6.50 28.58
C ASN A 758 -31.14 5.28 29.49
N VAL A 759 -31.01 4.09 28.89
CA VAL A 759 -30.54 2.89 29.59
C VAL A 759 -29.03 2.80 29.38
N SER A 760 -28.27 2.74 30.47
CA SER A 760 -26.80 2.81 30.45
C SER A 760 -26.12 1.77 29.55
N ASN A 761 -26.79 0.65 29.31
CA ASN A 761 -26.22 -0.53 28.65
C ASN A 761 -26.82 -0.82 27.27
N ALA A 762 -27.87 -0.08 26.90
CA ALA A 762 -28.69 -0.36 25.73
C ALA A 762 -28.99 0.88 24.88
N ASP A 763 -29.54 0.65 23.69
CA ASP A 763 -30.02 1.70 22.79
C ASP A 763 -31.51 1.91 23.04
N GLY A 764 -31.85 3.00 23.73
CA GLY A 764 -33.17 3.23 24.32
C GLY A 764 -33.36 4.69 24.73
N ASP A 765 -32.76 5.60 23.96
CA ASP A 765 -32.82 7.04 24.18
C ASP A 765 -34.25 7.56 23.95
N VAL A 766 -34.81 8.33 24.89
CA VAL A 766 -36.10 9.00 24.72
C VAL A 766 -35.99 10.48 25.12
N LEU A 767 -36.48 11.37 24.25
CA LEU A 767 -36.44 12.82 24.45
C LEU A 767 -37.63 13.30 25.29
N GLU A 768 -37.31 13.96 26.41
CA GLU A 768 -38.26 14.50 27.38
C GLU A 768 -38.26 16.03 27.40
N GLN A 769 -39.45 16.63 27.41
CA GLN A 769 -39.61 18.09 27.45
C GLN A 769 -40.11 18.64 28.79
N ASN A 770 -40.59 17.77 29.70
CA ASN A 770 -41.03 18.15 31.04
C ASN A 770 -40.94 16.97 32.03
N SER A 771 -41.23 17.23 33.31
CA SER A 771 -41.15 16.24 34.40
C SER A 771 -42.30 15.22 34.43
N GLU A 772 -43.44 15.50 33.81
CA GLU A 772 -44.59 14.59 33.78
C GLU A 772 -44.37 13.46 32.74
N GLU A 773 -43.87 13.80 31.53
CA GLU A 773 -43.48 12.79 30.53
C GLU A 773 -42.38 11.85 31.07
N LEU A 774 -41.46 12.39 31.87
CA LEU A 774 -40.31 11.69 32.45
C LEU A 774 -40.72 10.60 33.45
N ASP A 775 -41.65 10.90 34.36
CA ASP A 775 -42.19 9.95 35.35
C ASP A 775 -42.93 8.78 34.64
N GLU A 776 -43.82 9.10 33.70
CA GLU A 776 -44.61 8.11 32.95
C GLU A 776 -43.73 7.16 32.12
N LYS A 777 -42.72 7.70 31.44
CA LYS A 777 -41.82 6.90 30.60
C LYS A 777 -40.77 6.14 31.39
N ASN A 778 -40.30 6.65 32.53
CA ASN A 778 -39.41 5.87 33.39
C ASN A 778 -40.10 4.58 33.85
N ILE A 779 -41.37 4.66 34.28
CA ILE A 779 -42.19 3.48 34.58
C ILE A 779 -42.31 2.57 33.36
N LYS A 780 -42.54 3.13 32.17
CA LYS A 780 -42.64 2.34 30.93
C LYS A 780 -41.34 1.61 30.57
N LEU A 781 -40.18 2.27 30.62
CA LEU A 781 -38.88 1.66 30.32
C LEU A 781 -38.51 0.59 31.36
N GLN A 782 -38.73 0.84 32.66
CA GLN A 782 -38.54 -0.14 33.73
C GLN A 782 -39.47 -1.37 33.60
N SER A 783 -40.64 -1.21 32.97
CA SER A 783 -41.55 -2.33 32.68
C SER A 783 -41.27 -3.04 31.35
N ALA A 784 -40.60 -2.38 30.39
CA ALA A 784 -40.25 -2.96 29.10
C ALA A 784 -38.98 -3.82 29.15
N PHE A 785 -37.93 -3.36 29.85
CA PHE A 785 -36.61 -3.99 29.83
C PHE A 785 -36.42 -5.07 30.91
N GLN A 786 -37.32 -6.06 30.98
CA GLN A 786 -37.26 -7.11 32.00
C GLN A 786 -36.51 -8.39 31.59
N ASN A 787 -36.43 -8.72 30.30
CA ASN A 787 -35.71 -9.91 29.81
C ASN A 787 -34.94 -9.62 28.51
N GLU A 788 -33.80 -10.28 28.33
CA GLU A 788 -32.99 -10.19 27.10
C GLU A 788 -33.61 -10.94 25.91
N GLU A 789 -34.44 -11.96 26.18
CA GLU A 789 -35.24 -12.68 25.17
C GLU A 789 -36.20 -11.76 24.38
N ASP A 790 -36.58 -10.61 24.95
CA ASP A 790 -37.50 -9.66 24.32
C ASP A 790 -36.79 -8.63 23.40
N TYR A 791 -35.46 -8.43 23.56
CA TYR A 791 -34.65 -7.47 22.79
C TYR A 791 -33.20 -7.94 22.56
N PHE A 792 -33.03 -9.06 21.87
CA PHE A 792 -31.71 -9.64 21.53
C PHE A 792 -30.77 -8.62 20.86
N GLY A 793 -29.52 -8.53 21.31
CA GLY A 793 -28.50 -7.63 20.74
C GLY A 793 -28.44 -6.21 21.32
N THR A 794 -29.37 -5.86 22.21
CA THR A 794 -29.45 -4.50 22.77
C THR A 794 -28.58 -4.27 24.00
N GLY A 795 -28.05 -5.32 24.65
CA GLY A 795 -27.16 -5.19 25.81
C GLY A 795 -27.81 -5.16 27.19
N ILE A 796 -29.12 -5.43 27.28
CA ILE A 796 -29.86 -5.49 28.54
C ILE A 796 -29.33 -6.59 29.49
N GLY A 797 -28.75 -7.69 28.97
CA GLY A 797 -28.10 -8.74 29.79
C GLY A 797 -26.93 -8.25 30.65
N HIS A 798 -26.40 -7.05 30.39
CA HIS A 798 -25.39 -6.38 31.21
C HIS A 798 -25.98 -5.46 32.30
N GLY A 799 -27.31 -5.38 32.42
CA GLY A 799 -28.07 -4.65 33.45
C GLY A 799 -29.03 -3.58 32.90
N ASP A 800 -29.89 -3.07 33.78
CA ASP A 800 -31.07 -2.24 33.49
C ASP A 800 -30.97 -0.76 33.95
N THR A 801 -29.77 -0.31 34.33
CA THR A 801 -29.59 1.01 34.98
C THR A 801 -30.03 2.18 34.10
N VAL A 802 -31.04 2.92 34.56
CA VAL A 802 -31.58 4.12 33.91
C VAL A 802 -30.81 5.38 34.34
N MET A 803 -30.56 6.28 33.39
CA MET A 803 -29.87 7.55 33.60
C MET A 803 -30.48 8.70 32.78
N ASP A 804 -30.46 9.90 33.34
CA ASP A 804 -30.69 11.16 32.64
C ASP A 804 -29.39 11.69 32.01
N MET A 805 -29.50 12.30 30.84
CA MET A 805 -28.40 12.99 30.16
C MET A 805 -28.82 14.36 29.60
N GLU A 806 -27.90 15.32 29.59
CA GLU A 806 -28.04 16.59 28.84
C GLU A 806 -28.34 16.28 27.37
N TYR A 807 -29.44 16.79 26.83
CA TYR A 807 -29.75 16.64 25.41
C TYR A 807 -28.68 17.34 24.57
N ILE A 808 -28.00 16.55 23.73
CA ILE A 808 -26.94 17.04 22.88
C ILE A 808 -27.52 17.46 21.53
N GLY A 809 -27.72 18.76 21.34
CA GLY A 809 -27.96 19.33 20.01
C GLY A 809 -26.69 19.28 19.15
N GLY A 810 -26.87 19.26 17.83
CA GLY A 810 -25.78 19.15 16.84
C GLY A 810 -26.06 18.07 15.80
N THR A 811 -25.20 18.01 14.77
CA THR A 811 -25.24 16.98 13.73
C THR A 811 -24.63 15.68 14.26
N ASP A 812 -25.12 14.53 13.78
CA ASP A 812 -24.74 13.20 14.26
C ASP A 812 -23.69 12.53 13.36
N HIS A 813 -22.71 11.85 13.99
CA HIS A 813 -21.54 11.28 13.31
C HIS A 813 -21.19 9.90 13.88
N ASN A 814 -20.92 8.96 12.99
CA ASN A 814 -20.14 7.76 13.30
C ASN A 814 -18.65 8.05 13.02
N VAL A 815 -17.79 7.59 13.92
CA VAL A 815 -16.34 7.56 13.71
C VAL A 815 -15.82 6.15 13.94
N ASP A 816 -15.55 5.42 12.86
CA ASP A 816 -14.89 4.11 12.91
C ASP A 816 -13.38 4.32 12.99
N VAL A 817 -12.77 3.85 14.09
CA VAL A 817 -11.34 3.98 14.36
C VAL A 817 -10.66 2.62 14.50
N VAL A 818 -9.43 2.54 14.02
CA VAL A 818 -8.54 1.39 14.20
C VAL A 818 -7.43 1.83 15.14
N ILE A 819 -7.31 1.18 16.30
CA ILE A 819 -6.29 1.47 17.32
C ILE A 819 -5.45 0.22 17.53
N TYR A 820 -4.13 0.37 17.57
CA TYR A 820 -3.18 -0.71 17.83
C TYR A 820 -2.02 -0.17 18.70
N GLU A 821 -1.68 -0.86 19.79
CA GLU A 821 -0.68 -0.44 20.77
C GLU A 821 -0.89 1.01 21.26
N ARG A 822 -2.15 1.37 21.56
CA ARG A 822 -2.60 2.73 21.90
C ARG A 822 -2.38 3.79 20.82
N LYS A 823 -2.03 3.43 19.58
CA LYS A 823 -1.86 4.37 18.45
C LYS A 823 -3.05 4.32 17.50
N LEU A 824 -3.49 5.49 17.03
CA LEU A 824 -4.46 5.59 15.95
C LEU A 824 -3.81 5.16 14.62
N VAL A 825 -4.38 4.16 13.96
CA VAL A 825 -3.92 3.63 12.66
C VAL A 825 -4.75 4.19 11.51
N ALA A 826 -6.08 4.19 11.66
CA ALA A 826 -7.01 4.73 10.69
C ALA A 826 -8.25 5.30 11.40
N ALA A 827 -8.94 6.23 10.73
CA ALA A 827 -10.21 6.76 11.18
C ALA A 827 -11.08 7.15 9.97
N PHE A 828 -12.36 6.84 10.03
CA PHE A 828 -13.36 7.12 9.00
C PHE A 828 -14.52 7.86 9.65
N VAL A 829 -14.97 8.97 9.06
CA VAL A 829 -16.08 9.78 9.58
C VAL A 829 -17.23 9.74 8.58
N SER A 830 -18.41 9.38 9.05
CA SER A 830 -19.66 9.46 8.28
C SER A 830 -20.75 10.14 9.08
N ASP A 831 -21.55 10.97 8.42
CA ASP A 831 -22.67 11.67 9.03
C ASP A 831 -23.90 10.77 9.05
N LYS A 832 -24.66 10.82 10.15
CA LYS A 832 -26.03 10.32 10.23
C LYS A 832 -26.99 11.48 9.92
N GLY A 833 -28.07 11.20 9.22
CA GLY A 833 -29.18 12.13 9.03
C GLY A 833 -30.08 12.24 10.26
N PRO A 834 -31.09 13.12 10.21
CA PRO A 834 -32.00 13.35 11.33
C PRO A 834 -32.78 12.07 11.67
N THR A 835 -32.89 11.76 12.95
CA THR A 835 -33.52 10.52 13.43
C THR A 835 -35.04 10.52 13.28
N ARG A 836 -35.65 9.35 13.03
CA ARG A 836 -37.11 9.22 12.88
C ARG A 836 -37.81 9.23 14.25
N GLY A 837 -38.72 10.20 14.46
CA GLY A 837 -39.60 10.25 15.63
C GLY A 837 -38.87 10.51 16.96
N LYS A 838 -39.45 10.06 18.08
CA LYS A 838 -38.83 10.13 19.43
C LYS A 838 -37.88 8.94 19.72
N THR A 839 -37.56 8.10 18.73
CA THR A 839 -36.87 6.78 18.93
C THR A 839 -35.43 6.73 18.43
N PHE A 840 -34.83 7.88 18.05
CA PHE A 840 -33.42 8.01 17.63
C PHE A 840 -32.93 7.09 16.49
N ILE A 841 -33.84 6.49 15.73
CA ILE A 841 -33.50 5.59 14.61
C ILE A 841 -32.95 6.39 13.43
N GLU A 842 -31.79 5.98 12.93
CA GLU A 842 -31.10 6.56 11.78
C GLU A 842 -31.95 6.46 10.50
N THR A 843 -32.01 7.54 9.69
CA THR A 843 -32.84 7.60 8.47
C THR A 843 -32.03 7.64 7.19
N SER A 844 -30.91 8.35 7.18
CA SER A 844 -30.03 8.56 6.04
C SER A 844 -28.58 8.68 6.50
N ALA A 845 -27.65 8.57 5.57
CA ALA A 845 -26.22 8.63 5.87
C ALA A 845 -25.39 9.20 4.72
N CYS A 846 -24.22 9.74 5.05
CA CYS A 846 -23.28 10.38 4.14
C CYS A 846 -21.83 10.01 4.51
N MET A 847 -21.01 9.58 3.54
CA MET A 847 -19.59 9.25 3.77
C MET A 847 -18.74 9.56 2.52
N PRO A 848 -17.58 10.24 2.62
CA PRO A 848 -17.00 10.88 3.81
C PRO A 848 -17.93 11.95 4.41
N SER A 849 -17.64 12.34 5.65
CA SER A 849 -18.40 13.40 6.33
C SER A 849 -18.45 14.70 5.53
N PHE A 850 -19.62 15.35 5.48
CA PHE A 850 -19.79 16.67 4.87
C PHE A 850 -19.12 17.81 5.66
N LEU A 851 -18.70 17.54 6.91
CA LEU A 851 -18.05 18.54 7.75
C LEU A 851 -16.71 19.01 7.17
N PRO A 852 -16.33 20.30 7.36
CA PRO A 852 -14.99 20.79 7.07
C PRO A 852 -13.88 19.99 7.77
N ASN A 853 -12.67 19.97 7.19
CA ASN A 853 -11.60 19.08 7.64
C ASN A 853 -11.19 19.30 9.11
N ASP A 854 -11.19 20.55 9.61
CA ASP A 854 -10.88 20.84 11.01
C ASP A 854 -11.88 20.18 11.97
N LYS A 855 -13.16 20.12 11.59
CA LYS A 855 -14.23 19.47 12.36
C LYS A 855 -14.11 17.96 12.34
N GLN A 856 -13.78 17.37 11.19
CA GLN A 856 -13.45 15.94 11.11
C GLN A 856 -12.22 15.61 11.98
N ARG A 857 -11.18 16.45 11.98
CA ARG A 857 -10.00 16.29 12.84
C ARG A 857 -10.34 16.43 14.33
N GLN A 858 -11.26 17.33 14.70
CA GLN A 858 -11.78 17.44 16.07
C GLN A 858 -12.50 16.16 16.50
N LEU A 859 -13.37 15.60 15.67
CA LEU A 859 -14.06 14.31 15.92
C LEU A 859 -13.05 13.17 16.12
N ILE A 860 -12.16 12.95 15.15
CA ILE A 860 -11.16 11.88 15.19
C ILE A 860 -10.28 11.98 16.44
N THR A 861 -9.84 13.20 16.79
CA THR A 861 -9.00 13.45 17.97
C THR A 861 -9.75 13.18 19.27
N ALA A 862 -11.00 13.63 19.38
CA ALA A 862 -11.85 13.39 20.55
C ALA A 862 -12.12 11.89 20.74
N VAL A 863 -12.47 11.18 19.67
CA VAL A 863 -12.75 9.73 19.68
C VAL A 863 -11.53 8.93 20.12
N TYR A 864 -10.37 9.17 19.51
CA TYR A 864 -9.12 8.50 19.90
C TYR A 864 -8.75 8.76 21.37
N GLN A 865 -8.92 10.00 21.85
CA GLN A 865 -8.68 10.34 23.26
C GLN A 865 -9.68 9.65 24.19
N CYS A 866 -10.96 9.55 23.82
CA CYS A 866 -11.97 8.88 24.62
C CYS A 866 -11.67 7.37 24.73
N CYS A 867 -11.49 6.68 23.61
CA CYS A 867 -11.14 5.25 23.56
C CYS A 867 -9.88 4.92 24.39
N THR A 868 -8.77 5.61 24.12
CA THR A 868 -7.50 5.35 24.82
C THR A 868 -7.49 5.79 26.29
N LYS A 869 -8.47 6.59 26.73
CA LYS A 869 -8.67 6.98 28.14
C LYS A 869 -9.50 5.97 28.93
N ILE A 870 -10.47 5.31 28.31
CA ILE A 870 -11.25 4.24 28.97
C ILE A 870 -10.54 2.87 28.95
N GLY A 871 -9.52 2.68 28.10
CA GLY A 871 -8.74 1.43 28.00
C GLY A 871 -8.92 0.65 26.70
N MET A 872 -9.47 1.27 25.66
CA MET A 872 -9.62 0.69 24.33
C MET A 872 -8.35 0.97 23.52
N GLU A 873 -7.40 0.03 23.61
CA GLU A 873 -6.01 0.20 23.15
C GLU A 873 -5.65 -0.62 21.90
N ASN A 874 -6.37 -1.72 21.65
CA ASN A 874 -6.19 -2.57 20.48
C ASN A 874 -7.58 -3.03 19.99
N GLY A 875 -8.00 -2.59 18.81
CA GLY A 875 -9.22 -3.06 18.16
C GLY A 875 -9.67 -2.14 17.02
N VAL A 876 -10.78 -2.55 16.40
CA VAL A 876 -11.59 -1.70 15.52
C VAL A 876 -12.83 -1.32 16.31
N PHE A 877 -13.09 -0.02 16.45
CA PHE A 877 -14.14 0.53 17.31
C PHE A 877 -14.95 1.55 16.54
N ASN A 878 -16.27 1.55 16.72
CA ASN A 878 -17.16 2.56 16.18
C ASN A 878 -17.63 3.48 17.33
N VAL A 879 -17.54 4.80 17.14
CA VAL A 879 -17.88 5.77 18.17
C VAL A 879 -18.86 6.80 17.64
N GLU A 880 -19.96 6.97 18.37
CA GLU A 880 -21.04 7.88 18.04
C GLU A 880 -20.80 9.24 18.70
N MET A 881 -20.85 10.29 17.88
CA MET A 881 -20.47 11.65 18.26
C MET A 881 -21.46 12.66 17.70
N LYS A 882 -21.84 13.64 18.52
CA LYS A 882 -22.49 14.88 18.08
C LYS A 882 -21.43 15.95 17.79
N MET A 883 -21.66 16.77 16.77
CA MET A 883 -20.86 17.98 16.50
C MET A 883 -21.73 19.22 16.67
N ASN A 884 -21.33 20.15 17.55
CA ASN A 884 -22.02 21.42 17.75
C ASN A 884 -21.06 22.60 17.92
N SER A 885 -21.60 23.79 18.23
CA SER A 885 -20.83 25.02 18.39
C SER A 885 -19.78 24.96 19.53
N ARG A 886 -19.94 24.06 20.50
CA ARG A 886 -18.98 23.77 21.57
C ARG A 886 -17.97 22.66 21.20
N GLY A 887 -17.96 22.21 19.94
CA GLY A 887 -17.10 21.13 19.44
C GLY A 887 -17.75 19.73 19.54
N PRO A 888 -16.95 18.66 19.47
CA PRO A 888 -17.44 17.29 19.52
C PRO A 888 -18.00 16.92 20.90
N ARG A 889 -19.00 16.05 20.94
CA ARG A 889 -19.59 15.46 22.15
C ARG A 889 -19.85 13.98 21.95
N LEU A 890 -19.47 13.16 22.92
CA LEU A 890 -19.61 11.72 22.90
C LEU A 890 -21.06 11.31 23.20
N VAL A 891 -21.60 10.43 22.35
CA VAL A 891 -22.88 9.75 22.56
C VAL A 891 -22.62 8.34 23.11
N LYS A 892 -21.88 7.50 22.37
CA LYS A 892 -21.62 6.10 22.71
C LYS A 892 -20.28 5.61 22.15
N ILE A 893 -19.60 4.69 22.83
CA ILE A 893 -18.46 3.93 22.29
C ILE A 893 -18.94 2.50 22.09
N ASN A 894 -19.15 2.07 20.84
CA ASN A 894 -19.41 0.68 20.51
C ASN A 894 -18.07 -0.06 20.51
N GLY A 895 -17.94 -1.12 21.32
CA GLY A 895 -16.66 -1.76 21.62
C GLY A 895 -16.05 -2.64 20.51
N ARG A 896 -16.54 -2.48 19.28
CA ARG A 896 -16.34 -3.32 18.10
C ARG A 896 -16.48 -2.50 16.81
N MET A 897 -16.24 -3.15 15.67
CA MET A 897 -16.50 -2.62 14.33
C MET A 897 -17.96 -2.14 14.16
N GLY A 898 -18.13 -1.05 13.39
CA GLY A 898 -19.44 -0.50 13.01
C GLY A 898 -20.38 -1.54 12.38
N GLY A 899 -21.67 -1.36 12.61
CA GLY A 899 -22.73 -2.19 12.02
C GLY A 899 -23.19 -1.68 10.66
N PHE A 900 -24.32 -2.22 10.21
CA PHE A 900 -25.03 -1.77 9.01
C PHE A 900 -24.11 -1.71 7.76
N TYR A 901 -24.18 -0.62 7.01
CA TYR A 901 -23.48 -0.42 5.75
C TYR A 901 -22.01 0.04 5.92
N LEU A 902 -21.58 0.39 7.14
CA LEU A 902 -20.34 1.16 7.39
C LEU A 902 -19.09 0.45 6.84
N ARG A 903 -18.93 -0.85 7.10
CA ARG A 903 -17.81 -1.65 6.56
C ARG A 903 -17.78 -1.63 5.04
N ASP A 904 -18.93 -1.85 4.39
CA ASP A 904 -19.02 -1.95 2.93
C ASP A 904 -18.70 -0.60 2.26
N TRP A 905 -19.24 0.49 2.80
CA TRP A 905 -18.93 1.83 2.31
C TRP A 905 -17.46 2.19 2.51
N ILE A 906 -16.86 1.88 3.68
CA ILE A 906 -15.43 2.11 3.94
C ILE A 906 -14.56 1.30 2.96
N LYS A 907 -14.90 0.04 2.71
CA LYS A 907 -14.19 -0.83 1.75
C LYS A 907 -14.28 -0.28 0.32
N LYS A 908 -15.45 0.20 -0.12
CA LYS A 908 -15.65 0.78 -1.46
C LYS A 908 -15.00 2.16 -1.63
N LEU A 909 -15.12 3.05 -0.64
CA LEU A 909 -14.57 4.41 -0.69
C LEU A 909 -13.06 4.45 -0.57
N TYR A 910 -12.47 3.67 0.35
CA TYR A 910 -11.07 3.81 0.74
C TYR A 910 -10.23 2.58 0.39
N GLY A 911 -10.82 1.47 -0.05
CA GLY A 911 -10.11 0.20 -0.27
C GLY A 911 -9.83 -0.59 1.01
N VAL A 912 -10.40 -0.18 2.14
CA VAL A 912 -10.04 -0.69 3.48
C VAL A 912 -11.06 -1.69 3.99
N ASP A 913 -10.66 -2.95 4.19
CA ASP A 913 -11.51 -3.95 4.83
C ASP A 913 -11.30 -3.97 6.36
N LEU A 914 -12.25 -3.44 7.11
CA LEU A 914 -12.19 -3.40 8.58
C LEU A 914 -12.12 -4.79 9.22
N VAL A 915 -12.63 -5.85 8.58
CA VAL A 915 -12.50 -7.23 9.08
C VAL A 915 -11.05 -7.71 9.01
N MET A 916 -10.34 -7.39 7.93
CA MET A 916 -8.89 -7.68 7.82
C MET A 916 -8.13 -6.98 8.94
N LEU A 917 -8.45 -5.71 9.21
CA LEU A 917 -7.78 -4.94 10.26
C LEU A 917 -8.09 -5.49 11.66
N ALA A 918 -9.34 -5.91 11.92
CA ALA A 918 -9.72 -6.58 13.18
C ALA A 918 -8.95 -7.90 13.37
N PHE A 919 -8.81 -8.71 12.32
CA PHE A 919 -8.04 -9.96 12.37
C PHE A 919 -6.54 -9.73 12.60
N LEU A 920 -5.93 -8.75 11.92
CA LEU A 920 -4.53 -8.38 12.15
C LEU A 920 -4.29 -7.97 13.61
N VAL A 921 -5.12 -7.06 14.12
CA VAL A 921 -5.04 -6.58 15.51
C VAL A 921 -5.20 -7.72 16.51
N SER A 922 -6.20 -8.60 16.33
CA SER A 922 -6.43 -9.74 17.22
C SER A 922 -5.26 -10.74 17.26
N CYS A 923 -4.52 -10.86 16.15
CA CYS A 923 -3.33 -11.70 16.02
C CYS A 923 -2.04 -11.02 16.53
N GLY A 924 -2.10 -9.78 17.04
CA GLY A 924 -0.92 -9.00 17.40
C GLY A 924 -0.04 -8.63 16.20
N ILE A 925 -0.64 -8.52 15.02
CA ILE A 925 -0.01 -8.02 13.80
C ILE A 925 -0.35 -6.53 13.69
N ARG A 926 0.65 -5.67 13.50
CA ARG A 926 0.41 -4.24 13.27
C ARG A 926 -0.31 -4.03 11.93
N PRO A 927 -1.51 -3.43 11.91
CA PRO A 927 -2.16 -3.03 10.67
C PRO A 927 -1.53 -1.76 10.09
N TYR A 928 -1.51 -1.69 8.77
CA TYR A 928 -1.11 -0.54 7.96
C TYR A 928 -2.23 -0.16 7.00
N CYS A 929 -2.55 1.14 6.96
CA CYS A 929 -3.68 1.68 6.22
C CYS A 929 -3.27 2.96 5.44
N PRO A 930 -2.36 2.83 4.45
CA PRO A 930 -1.98 3.94 3.58
C PRO A 930 -3.14 4.36 2.67
N GLY A 931 -3.10 5.58 2.16
CA GLY A 931 -4.00 5.98 1.05
C GLY A 931 -5.45 6.25 1.43
N LEU A 932 -5.73 6.80 2.63
CA LEU A 932 -7.07 7.20 3.10
C LEU A 932 -7.71 8.39 2.34
N ILE A 933 -7.67 8.36 1.00
CA ILE A 933 -8.31 9.32 0.10
C ILE A 933 -9.59 8.68 -0.41
N PRO A 934 -10.79 9.26 -0.16
CA PRO A 934 -12.04 8.68 -0.62
C PRO A 934 -12.13 8.75 -2.15
N LYS A 935 -12.54 7.64 -2.77
CA LYS A 935 -12.78 7.51 -4.23
C LYS A 935 -14.03 8.26 -4.72
N GLY A 936 -14.80 8.88 -3.82
CA GLY A 936 -16.02 9.63 -4.12
C GLY A 936 -16.83 9.94 -2.85
N GLN A 937 -18.15 10.03 -3.01
CA GLN A 937 -19.14 10.35 -2.00
C GLN A 937 -20.28 9.33 -2.02
N PHE A 938 -20.41 8.55 -0.95
CA PHE A 938 -21.63 7.80 -0.67
C PHE A 938 -22.69 8.70 -0.05
N MET A 939 -23.93 8.45 -0.46
CA MET A 939 -25.12 8.91 0.24
C MET A 939 -26.18 7.81 0.18
N GLY A 940 -26.86 7.56 1.30
CA GLY A 940 -27.85 6.49 1.39
C GLY A 940 -29.00 6.76 2.34
N VAL A 941 -30.01 5.91 2.26
CA VAL A 941 -31.23 5.98 3.06
C VAL A 941 -31.56 4.59 3.63
N MET A 942 -31.97 4.56 4.89
CA MET A 942 -32.43 3.35 5.57
C MET A 942 -33.79 2.90 5.01
N CYS A 943 -34.03 1.59 5.00
CA CYS A 943 -35.29 0.98 4.61
C CYS A 943 -35.91 0.20 5.76
N ILE A 944 -37.18 0.51 6.03
CA ILE A 944 -37.94 0.00 7.18
C ILE A 944 -39.06 -0.97 6.77
N PRO A 945 -39.37 -1.99 7.60
CA PRO A 945 -40.33 -3.05 7.33
C PRO A 945 -41.69 -2.61 6.77
N SER A 946 -42.48 -1.83 7.51
CA SER A 946 -43.88 -1.53 7.15
C SER A 946 -44.04 -0.82 5.81
N LEU A 947 -43.09 0.03 5.43
CA LEU A 947 -43.16 0.80 4.20
C LEU A 947 -42.48 0.07 3.04
N HIS A 948 -41.24 -0.41 3.20
CA HIS A 948 -40.41 -0.76 2.03
C HIS A 948 -40.25 -2.25 1.76
N SER A 949 -40.51 -3.14 2.73
CA SER A 949 -40.24 -4.58 2.58
C SER A 949 -40.98 -5.20 1.38
N HIS A 950 -42.30 -5.01 1.30
CA HIS A 950 -43.13 -5.50 0.19
C HIS A 950 -42.73 -4.86 -1.15
N MET A 951 -42.47 -3.55 -1.18
CA MET A 951 -42.15 -2.85 -2.43
C MET A 951 -40.79 -3.26 -3.02
N LEU A 952 -39.78 -3.46 -2.17
CA LEU A 952 -38.44 -3.89 -2.58
C LEU A 952 -38.34 -5.39 -2.88
N SER A 953 -39.35 -6.18 -2.47
CA SER A 953 -39.47 -7.61 -2.74
C SER A 953 -40.35 -7.94 -3.95
N ASP A 954 -41.00 -6.95 -4.57
CA ASP A 954 -41.75 -7.16 -5.81
C ASP A 954 -40.81 -7.69 -6.92
N PRO A 955 -41.18 -8.73 -7.69
CA PRO A 955 -40.28 -9.35 -8.67
C PRO A 955 -39.75 -8.39 -9.74
N GLY A 956 -40.54 -7.40 -10.17
CA GLY A 956 -40.12 -6.39 -11.14
C GLY A 956 -39.13 -5.41 -10.53
N THR A 957 -39.45 -4.88 -9.35
CA THR A 957 -38.56 -3.99 -8.58
C THR A 957 -37.26 -4.68 -8.20
N LEU A 958 -37.31 -5.94 -7.78
CA LEU A 958 -36.15 -6.77 -7.43
C LEU A 958 -35.23 -6.98 -8.63
N SER A 959 -35.78 -7.37 -9.78
CA SER A 959 -35.00 -7.57 -11.02
C SER A 959 -34.31 -6.28 -11.46
N ARG A 960 -35.04 -5.15 -11.42
CA ARG A 960 -34.51 -3.82 -11.76
C ARG A 960 -33.45 -3.34 -10.77
N ARG A 961 -33.63 -3.60 -9.48
CA ARG A 961 -32.64 -3.33 -8.42
C ARG A 961 -31.34 -4.11 -8.66
N GLN A 962 -31.44 -5.42 -8.89
CA GLN A 962 -30.29 -6.29 -9.18
C GLN A 962 -29.55 -5.85 -10.45
N GLU A 963 -30.27 -5.41 -11.49
CA GLU A 963 -29.66 -4.82 -12.70
C GLU A 963 -28.81 -3.59 -12.36
N LEU A 964 -29.34 -2.66 -11.55
CA LEU A 964 -28.63 -1.44 -11.14
C LEU A 964 -27.43 -1.73 -10.21
N GLU A 965 -27.53 -2.72 -9.33
CA GLU A 965 -26.43 -3.18 -8.47
C GLU A 965 -25.31 -3.84 -9.29
N SER A 966 -25.65 -4.69 -10.26
CA SER A 966 -24.67 -5.32 -11.16
C SER A 966 -23.89 -4.30 -12.00
N LYS A 967 -24.46 -3.11 -12.22
CA LYS A 967 -23.84 -1.97 -12.90
C LYS A 967 -23.12 -1.00 -11.95
N GLY A 968 -23.13 -1.26 -10.64
CA GLY A 968 -22.54 -0.38 -9.62
C GLY A 968 -23.24 0.98 -9.50
N ILE A 969 -24.46 1.14 -10.03
CA ILE A 969 -25.19 2.41 -10.03
C ILE A 969 -25.74 2.72 -8.62
N ILE A 970 -26.12 1.66 -7.91
CA ILE A 970 -26.59 1.68 -6.52
C ILE A 970 -25.87 0.61 -5.71
N HIS A 971 -25.97 0.71 -4.38
CA HIS A 971 -25.53 -0.30 -3.44
C HIS A 971 -26.65 -0.58 -2.44
N PHE A 972 -26.92 -1.86 -2.19
CA PHE A 972 -27.96 -2.31 -1.25
C PHE A 972 -27.30 -3.18 -0.19
N ASN A 973 -27.51 -2.82 1.08
CA ASN A 973 -26.95 -3.55 2.22
C ASN A 973 -28.12 -4.11 3.05
N THR A 974 -28.26 -5.43 3.10
CA THR A 974 -29.27 -6.11 3.92
C THR A 974 -28.72 -6.33 5.34
N PHE A 975 -29.54 -6.10 6.37
CA PHE A 975 -29.14 -6.21 7.77
C PHE A 975 -29.78 -7.39 8.49
N ASN A 976 -31.01 -7.73 8.12
CA ASN A 976 -31.76 -8.87 8.64
C ASN A 976 -32.35 -9.67 7.46
N GLU A 977 -32.29 -11.00 7.53
CA GLU A 977 -32.79 -11.89 6.47
C GLU A 977 -34.30 -11.68 6.20
N HIS A 978 -35.05 -11.34 7.24
CA HIS A 978 -36.47 -11.06 7.18
C HIS A 978 -36.76 -9.68 7.79
N ALA A 979 -37.70 -8.95 7.19
CA ALA A 979 -38.21 -7.71 7.76
C ALA A 979 -39.25 -8.05 8.85
N TYR A 980 -38.96 -7.69 10.10
CA TYR A 980 -39.85 -7.90 11.24
C TYR A 980 -40.11 -6.60 12.00
N ILE A 981 -41.20 -6.55 12.77
CA ILE A 981 -41.58 -5.41 13.61
C ILE A 981 -41.51 -5.87 15.06
N ASN A 982 -40.85 -5.10 15.94
CA ASN A 982 -40.72 -5.46 17.35
C ASN A 982 -42.08 -5.40 18.07
N ARG A 983 -42.22 -6.11 19.20
CA ARG A 983 -43.50 -6.24 19.92
C ARG A 983 -44.12 -4.90 20.35
N ASP A 984 -43.30 -3.86 20.53
CA ASP A 984 -43.73 -2.49 20.87
C ASP A 984 -44.20 -1.66 19.67
N GLY A 985 -44.14 -2.19 18.45
CA GLY A 985 -44.38 -1.44 17.21
C GLY A 985 -43.22 -0.56 16.77
N CYS A 986 -42.05 -0.66 17.40
CA CYS A 986 -40.81 -0.06 16.89
C CYS A 986 -40.27 -0.89 15.70
N GLU A 987 -39.71 -0.19 14.71
CA GLU A 987 -39.24 -0.79 13.47
C GLU A 987 -37.76 -0.48 13.25
N GLU A 988 -36.91 -1.50 13.31
CA GLU A 988 -35.52 -1.36 12.90
C GLU A 988 -35.38 -1.37 11.37
N PRO A 989 -34.40 -0.64 10.79
CA PRO A 989 -34.05 -0.79 9.40
C PRO A 989 -33.66 -2.24 9.06
N PHE A 990 -34.28 -2.82 8.03
CA PHE A 990 -33.88 -4.15 7.53
C PHE A 990 -32.82 -4.06 6.42
N ALA A 991 -32.66 -2.88 5.80
CA ALA A 991 -31.68 -2.63 4.76
C ALA A 991 -31.29 -1.14 4.67
N ASN A 992 -30.25 -0.84 3.89
CA ASN A 992 -29.89 0.50 3.41
C ASN A 992 -29.75 0.47 1.89
N VAL A 993 -30.13 1.57 1.22
CA VAL A 993 -29.84 1.77 -0.20
C VAL A 993 -29.07 3.07 -0.41
N ALA A 994 -28.00 2.98 -1.18
CA ALA A 994 -27.03 4.05 -1.36
C ALA A 994 -26.61 4.23 -2.82
N VAL A 995 -26.02 5.39 -3.11
CA VAL A 995 -25.36 5.70 -4.37
C VAL A 995 -23.96 6.23 -4.09
N LEU A 996 -23.00 5.88 -4.95
CA LEU A 996 -21.66 6.46 -4.99
C LEU A 996 -21.58 7.43 -6.18
N GLU A 997 -21.16 8.65 -5.92
CA GLU A 997 -20.95 9.72 -6.91
C GLU A 997 -19.68 10.52 -6.58
N LYS A 998 -19.32 11.48 -7.44
CA LYS A 998 -18.10 12.30 -7.25
C LYS A 998 -18.18 13.33 -6.11
N ASP A 999 -19.37 13.79 -5.74
CA ASP A 999 -19.59 14.88 -4.78
C ASP A 999 -20.99 14.81 -4.12
N ILE A 1000 -21.17 15.53 -3.01
CA ILE A 1000 -22.42 15.58 -2.22
C ILE A 1000 -23.64 16.01 -3.08
N PRO A 1001 -23.59 17.09 -3.88
CA PRO A 1001 -24.71 17.46 -4.76
C PRO A 1001 -25.11 16.37 -5.75
N SER A 1002 -24.14 15.69 -6.37
CA SER A 1002 -24.39 14.62 -7.35
C SER A 1002 -24.98 13.38 -6.67
N ALA A 1003 -24.43 12.96 -5.53
CA ALA A 1003 -24.93 11.85 -4.73
C ALA A 1003 -26.37 12.12 -4.26
N LYS A 1004 -26.64 13.30 -3.69
CA LYS A 1004 -27.96 13.72 -3.22
C LYS A 1004 -29.01 13.71 -4.33
N ARG A 1005 -28.67 14.27 -5.50
CA ARG A 1005 -29.57 14.27 -6.65
C ARG A 1005 -29.91 12.85 -7.10
N LYS A 1006 -28.90 11.98 -7.29
CA LYS A 1006 -29.08 10.61 -7.76
C LYS A 1006 -29.84 9.73 -6.77
N LEU A 1007 -29.60 9.89 -5.46
CA LEU A 1007 -30.36 9.20 -4.43
C LEU A 1007 -31.84 9.63 -4.41
N LEU A 1008 -32.13 10.92 -4.64
CA LEU A 1008 -33.51 11.42 -4.73
C LEU A 1008 -34.23 11.00 -6.02
N GLU A 1009 -33.50 10.83 -7.13
CA GLU A 1009 -34.03 10.23 -8.36
C GLU A 1009 -34.40 8.75 -8.12
N PHE A 1010 -33.48 7.97 -7.55
CA PHE A 1010 -33.68 6.56 -7.21
C PHE A 1010 -34.81 6.35 -6.18
N ALA A 1011 -34.83 7.12 -5.10
CA ALA A 1011 -35.86 6.99 -4.05
C ALA A 1011 -37.28 7.28 -4.57
N LYS A 1012 -37.40 8.03 -5.69
CA LYS A 1012 -38.67 8.23 -6.42
C LYS A 1012 -38.97 7.08 -7.38
N GLU A 1013 -38.00 6.62 -8.17
CA GLU A 1013 -38.16 5.45 -9.08
C GLU A 1013 -38.65 4.21 -8.30
N PHE A 1014 -38.16 4.00 -7.08
CA PHE A 1014 -38.44 2.82 -6.25
C PHE A 1014 -39.52 3.06 -5.16
N ASN A 1015 -40.21 4.20 -5.16
CA ASN A 1015 -41.22 4.58 -4.16
C ASN A 1015 -40.75 4.54 -2.68
N ILE A 1016 -39.43 4.65 -2.44
CA ILE A 1016 -38.85 4.69 -1.08
C ILE A 1016 -39.19 6.02 -0.38
N THR A 1017 -39.38 7.09 -1.14
CA THR A 1017 -39.83 8.39 -0.59
C THR A 1017 -41.34 8.54 -0.66
N GLY A 1018 -41.96 9.01 0.41
CA GLY A 1018 -43.40 9.26 0.49
C GLY A 1018 -43.80 10.27 1.58
N PRO A 1019 -45.09 10.57 1.76
CA PRO A 1019 -45.55 11.62 2.68
C PRO A 1019 -45.20 11.40 4.16
N ILE A 1020 -44.98 10.14 4.57
CA ILE A 1020 -44.66 9.73 5.94
C ILE A 1020 -43.15 9.41 6.09
N TYR A 1021 -42.41 9.34 4.98
CA TYR A 1021 -41.00 9.00 4.90
C TYR A 1021 -40.33 9.84 3.80
N ASN A 1022 -40.12 11.13 4.08
CA ASN A 1022 -39.62 12.07 3.07
C ASN A 1022 -38.09 12.09 3.05
N VAL A 1023 -37.52 11.40 2.06
CA VAL A 1023 -36.07 11.32 1.87
C VAL A 1023 -35.46 12.70 1.58
N THR A 1024 -36.22 13.65 1.03
CA THR A 1024 -35.74 15.02 0.81
C THR A 1024 -35.39 15.72 2.12
N ASP A 1025 -36.20 15.50 3.17
CA ASP A 1025 -36.00 16.12 4.48
C ASP A 1025 -34.84 15.43 5.22
N PHE A 1026 -34.72 14.11 5.12
CA PHE A 1026 -33.60 13.35 5.71
C PHE A 1026 -32.25 13.67 5.09
N LEU A 1027 -32.21 14.21 3.86
CA LEU A 1027 -30.98 14.65 3.21
C LEU A 1027 -30.77 16.17 3.34
N ALA A 1028 -31.67 16.91 4.00
CA ALA A 1028 -31.64 18.38 4.01
C ALA A 1028 -30.35 18.96 4.63
N GLU A 1029 -29.85 18.33 5.69
CA GLU A 1029 -28.65 18.74 6.43
C GLU A 1029 -27.34 18.50 5.65
N PHE A 1030 -27.33 17.55 4.72
CA PHE A 1030 -26.15 17.25 3.89
C PHE A 1030 -26.00 18.31 2.79
N GLN A 1031 -25.12 19.27 3.04
CA GLN A 1031 -24.76 20.37 2.13
C GLN A 1031 -23.26 20.64 2.22
N ASN A 1032 -22.65 21.10 1.13
CA ASN A 1032 -21.27 21.60 1.17
C ASN A 1032 -21.24 22.89 2.02
N VAL A 1033 -20.36 22.92 3.03
CA VAL A 1033 -20.10 24.08 3.90
C VAL A 1033 -18.91 24.89 3.37
#